data_AF-A0A178AST1-F1
#
_entry.id   AF-A0A178AST1-F1
#
_cell.length_a   1.000
_cell.length_b   1.000
_cell.length_c   1.000
_cell.angle_alpha   90.00
_cell.angle_beta   90.00
_cell.angle_gamma   90.00
#
_symmetry.space_group_name_H-M   'P 1'
#
loop_
_entity.id
_entity.type
_entity.pdbx_description
1 polymer ?
#
loop_
_entity_poly.entity_id
_entity_poly.type
_entity_poly.pdbx_seq_one_letter_code
_entity_poly.pdbx_strand_id
1 'polypeptide(L)'
;MVQLNADFGKSQRARLTCIQCHRRKIKGFADACTREDSSACQSPSVAAVIEDSELLPDSVHMLRRRVAELESELQHQVLKYRELIASRGGGPRGVVDVDTATPLQDDESDAATVLEFLAWGRNKKVDITDAPEYQSGPIQHCSNQGRPEPATYLVEASTRAQLDFLESLMPSPRHVELLVCYHHESLLWYHNSYSSEIFSDEFRTFKDKCTSMNLFEGLNFQWLALLFAIMAGSMTCAPSLTLEEWGFQDLEQPTLSLRWYEAAISCLNLSNYVEAHTIYSVQAIATLTISAHVIGKSNSQSVLLVAAGKIAQSLGLHRLGTDPPDMVIGDRRKREAGRRLFAQLCTQDWFQIPFSESYILDASFSHKIRPLNCNDEDMIDQPTSVPTQASYCNFRYEIAALMPQLLDASSKCNTLYTKYEQVLKFDDQMRKLATASIPTFLAKDAPIETQWPAYASWGRRSLTICAAHKVIMIHRKFISISFRNSAFAFTRQTCLAAAKTILKESLATNDSRGPVIWIEQAFSIAAAIIFGLDSAHRNPRETKYQEHRQLIVDTIGYLQGFRHSKIASRGAQILASLQRELEKVSIDDSRKRQHDENSEGVRAEKRSRLLDMESFVSGASRDFGVSPPATTSVEETNVAEERQIESFLDFLEPYSGFDGNYLWNN
;
A
#
# COMPACT_ATOMS: atom_id res chain seq x y z
N MET A 1 -5.52 -55.41 -23.69
CA MET A 1 -6.92 -55.76 -23.35
C MET A 1 -7.49 -54.59 -22.55
N VAL A 2 -8.04 -53.58 -23.26
CA VAL A 2 -9.50 -53.26 -23.34
C VAL A 2 -9.97 -52.66 -22.00
N GLN A 3 -9.93 -51.34 -21.77
CA GLN A 3 -10.73 -50.22 -22.33
C GLN A 3 -12.23 -50.32 -22.00
N LEU A 4 -12.73 -49.47 -21.10
CA LEU A 4 -14.14 -49.15 -20.94
C LEU A 4 -14.33 -47.67 -20.52
N ASN A 5 -14.94 -46.93 -21.44
CA ASN A 5 -15.55 -45.60 -21.30
C ASN A 5 -16.86 -45.70 -20.48
N ALA A 6 -17.26 -44.62 -19.81
CA ALA A 6 -18.67 -44.35 -19.53
C ALA A 6 -18.95 -42.84 -19.30
N ASP A 7 -19.61 -42.29 -20.32
CA ASP A 7 -20.44 -41.09 -20.49
C ASP A 7 -20.74 -40.09 -19.35
N PHE A 8 -20.56 -38.82 -19.72
CA PHE A 8 -21.11 -37.62 -19.10
C PHE A 8 -22.63 -37.51 -19.32
N GLY A 9 -23.41 -37.61 -18.23
CA GLY A 9 -24.83 -37.22 -18.19
C GLY A 9 -25.01 -35.71 -18.04
N LYS A 10 -25.63 -35.07 -19.03
CA LYS A 10 -25.90 -33.62 -19.10
C LYS A 10 -26.91 -33.17 -18.02
N SER A 11 -26.47 -32.34 -17.09
CA SER A 11 -27.35 -31.58 -16.18
C SER A 11 -28.14 -30.52 -16.97
N GLN A 12 -29.48 -30.58 -16.92
CA GLN A 12 -30.37 -29.60 -17.53
C GLN A 12 -30.33 -28.28 -16.73
N ARG A 13 -29.92 -27.18 -17.39
CA ARG A 13 -30.00 -25.82 -16.81
C ARG A 13 -31.45 -25.44 -16.50
N ALA A 14 -31.66 -24.85 -15.32
CA ALA A 14 -32.94 -24.29 -14.88
C ALA A 14 -33.47 -23.24 -15.87
N ARG A 15 -34.79 -23.26 -16.14
CA ARG A 15 -35.45 -22.38 -17.11
C ARG A 15 -35.65 -20.98 -16.50
N LEU A 16 -35.09 -19.96 -17.16
CA LEU A 16 -35.15 -18.54 -16.75
C LEU A 16 -36.32 -17.76 -17.39
N THR A 17 -37.21 -18.42 -18.15
CA THR A 17 -38.31 -17.78 -18.89
C THR A 17 -39.67 -18.42 -18.56
N CYS A 18 -40.75 -17.63 -18.57
CA CYS A 18 -42.09 -18.16 -18.31
C CYS A 18 -42.60 -19.04 -19.47
N ILE A 19 -43.57 -19.91 -19.19
CA ILE A 19 -44.07 -20.95 -20.12
C ILE A 19 -44.58 -20.36 -21.45
N GLN A 20 -45.27 -19.22 -21.41
CA GLN A 20 -45.82 -18.57 -22.60
C GLN A 20 -44.71 -17.95 -23.48
N CYS A 21 -43.70 -17.32 -22.88
CA CYS A 21 -42.54 -16.78 -23.60
C CYS A 21 -41.67 -17.89 -24.22
N HIS A 22 -41.56 -19.03 -23.54
CA HIS A 22 -40.84 -20.19 -24.05
C HIS A 22 -41.50 -20.78 -25.31
N ARG A 23 -42.84 -20.94 -25.31
CA ARG A 23 -43.58 -21.43 -26.49
C ARG A 23 -43.38 -20.56 -27.73
N ARG A 24 -43.14 -19.26 -27.56
CA ARG A 24 -42.97 -18.29 -28.66
C ARG A 24 -41.51 -17.97 -29.00
N LYS A 25 -40.53 -18.64 -28.37
CA LYS A 25 -39.08 -18.46 -28.60
C LYS A 25 -38.56 -17.03 -28.40
N ILE A 26 -39.11 -16.29 -27.44
CA ILE A 26 -38.65 -14.93 -27.10
C ILE A 26 -37.62 -15.02 -25.95
N LYS A 27 -36.48 -14.31 -26.07
CA LYS A 27 -35.43 -14.25 -25.02
C LYS A 27 -35.75 -13.12 -24.03
N GLY A 28 -35.94 -13.43 -22.74
CA GLY A 28 -36.15 -12.46 -21.66
C GLY A 28 -36.37 -13.12 -20.30
N PHE A 29 -36.00 -12.46 -19.20
CA PHE A 29 -36.16 -12.94 -17.82
C PHE A 29 -37.60 -12.80 -17.33
N ALA A 30 -38.06 -13.70 -16.46
CA ALA A 30 -39.43 -13.73 -15.96
C ALA A 30 -39.92 -12.39 -15.35
N ASP A 31 -39.03 -11.62 -14.70
CA ASP A 31 -39.36 -10.37 -14.02
C ASP A 31 -39.54 -9.15 -14.96
N ALA A 32 -39.31 -9.30 -16.27
CA ALA A 32 -39.41 -8.21 -17.25
C ALA A 32 -40.63 -8.33 -18.19
N CYS A 33 -41.68 -9.07 -17.80
CA CYS A 33 -42.90 -9.22 -18.60
C CYS A 33 -43.87 -8.04 -18.38
N THR A 34 -43.91 -7.07 -19.30
CA THR A 34 -44.71 -5.84 -19.18
C THR A 34 -46.08 -5.91 -19.88
N ARG A 35 -46.80 -7.03 -19.83
CA ARG A 35 -48.18 -7.10 -20.37
C ARG A 35 -49.23 -6.98 -19.28
N GLU A 36 -50.14 -6.04 -19.48
CA GLU A 36 -51.38 -5.82 -18.73
C GLU A 36 -52.28 -7.06 -18.83
N ASP A 37 -52.13 -8.00 -17.90
CA ASP A 37 -53.13 -8.98 -17.46
C ASP A 37 -52.52 -9.82 -16.31
N SER A 38 -52.61 -9.26 -15.10
CA SER A 38 -51.84 -9.63 -13.90
C SER A 38 -52.26 -10.96 -13.23
N SER A 39 -53.07 -11.80 -13.88
CA SER A 39 -53.62 -13.03 -13.27
C SER A 39 -53.12 -14.35 -13.86
N ALA A 40 -52.25 -14.32 -14.88
CA ALA A 40 -51.80 -15.52 -15.60
C ALA A 40 -50.28 -15.80 -15.56
N CYS A 41 -49.49 -15.08 -14.76
CA CYS A 41 -48.06 -15.37 -14.56
C CYS A 41 -47.79 -15.98 -13.18
N GLN A 42 -47.91 -17.30 -13.07
CA GLN A 42 -47.40 -18.05 -11.92
C GLN A 42 -45.95 -18.45 -12.17
N SER A 43 -45.04 -18.02 -11.30
CA SER A 43 -43.68 -18.55 -11.17
C SER A 43 -43.74 -20.04 -10.84
N PRO A 44 -42.95 -20.93 -11.47
CA PRO A 44 -42.98 -22.34 -11.13
C PRO A 44 -42.40 -22.53 -9.71
N SER A 45 -43.30 -22.84 -8.77
CA SER A 45 -42.97 -23.41 -7.46
C SER A 45 -42.14 -24.68 -7.67
N VAL A 46 -41.02 -24.79 -6.96
CA VAL A 46 -40.10 -25.95 -6.98
C VAL A 46 -40.66 -27.11 -6.13
N ALA A 47 -41.94 -27.07 -5.75
CA ALA A 47 -42.61 -28.18 -5.09
C ALA A 47 -43.47 -28.96 -6.09
N ALA A 48 -43.18 -30.25 -6.20
CA ALA A 48 -43.96 -31.30 -6.88
C ALA A 48 -43.71 -31.52 -8.38
N VAL A 49 -42.59 -32.18 -8.72
CA VAL A 49 -42.58 -33.28 -9.70
C VAL A 49 -41.49 -34.29 -9.29
N ILE A 50 -41.80 -35.20 -8.35
CA ILE A 50 -41.18 -36.53 -8.28
C ILE A 50 -42.27 -37.48 -7.77
N GLU A 51 -43.04 -38.03 -8.70
CA GLU A 51 -43.72 -39.31 -8.54
C GLU A 51 -43.36 -40.11 -9.80
N ASP A 52 -42.30 -40.89 -9.73
CA ASP A 52 -42.44 -42.35 -9.89
C ASP A 52 -41.13 -43.09 -9.56
N SER A 53 -41.30 -44.05 -8.65
CA SER A 53 -40.60 -45.32 -8.47
C SER A 53 -39.07 -45.37 -8.27
N GLU A 54 -38.69 -45.70 -7.02
CA GLU A 54 -37.78 -46.79 -6.59
C GLU A 54 -36.76 -46.38 -5.50
N LEU A 55 -37.07 -46.80 -4.26
CA LEU A 55 -36.16 -47.05 -3.12
C LEU A 55 -35.15 -45.95 -2.77
N LEU A 56 -35.60 -44.90 -2.06
CA LEU A 56 -34.73 -43.93 -1.40
C LEU A 56 -34.24 -44.48 -0.02
N PRO A 57 -32.93 -44.43 0.33
CA PRO A 57 -32.42 -45.12 1.52
C PRO A 57 -32.84 -44.42 2.82
N ASP A 58 -33.21 -45.20 3.85
CA ASP A 58 -33.60 -44.79 5.22
C ASP A 58 -32.74 -43.66 5.83
N SER A 59 -31.47 -43.57 5.43
CA SER A 59 -30.53 -42.51 5.79
C SER A 59 -31.01 -41.08 5.47
N VAL A 60 -31.74 -40.86 4.37
CA VAL A 60 -32.20 -39.51 3.98
C VAL A 60 -33.36 -39.05 4.85
N HIS A 61 -34.23 -39.95 5.27
CA HIS A 61 -35.31 -39.65 6.21
C HIS A 61 -34.75 -39.37 7.62
N MET A 62 -33.76 -40.14 8.06
CA MET A 62 -33.03 -39.89 9.31
C MET A 62 -32.31 -38.53 9.30
N LEU A 63 -31.65 -38.18 8.20
CA LEU A 63 -30.98 -36.88 8.06
C LEU A 63 -31.96 -35.71 8.07
N ARG A 64 -33.10 -35.81 7.37
CA ARG A 64 -34.12 -34.76 7.39
C ARG A 64 -34.71 -34.56 8.79
N ARG A 65 -34.95 -35.65 9.52
CA ARG A 65 -35.42 -35.58 10.90
C ARG A 65 -34.38 -34.93 11.81
N ARG A 66 -33.10 -35.28 11.66
CA ARG A 66 -32.02 -34.70 12.46
C ARG A 66 -31.80 -33.22 12.18
N VAL A 67 -31.94 -32.81 10.92
CA VAL A 67 -31.86 -31.39 10.52
C VAL A 67 -33.00 -30.60 11.17
N ALA A 68 -34.24 -31.11 11.11
CA ALA A 68 -35.38 -30.44 11.74
C ALA A 68 -35.23 -30.33 13.28
N GLU A 69 -34.69 -31.36 13.94
CA GLU A 69 -34.38 -31.32 15.37
C GLU A 69 -33.29 -30.29 15.71
N LEU A 70 -32.24 -30.19 14.90
CA LEU A 70 -31.16 -29.22 15.11
C LEU A 70 -31.60 -27.78 14.84
N GLU A 71 -32.45 -27.56 13.84
CA GLU A 71 -33.03 -26.25 13.54
C GLU A 71 -33.94 -25.77 14.68
N SER A 72 -34.72 -26.69 15.27
CA SER A 72 -35.56 -26.41 16.44
C SER A 72 -34.72 -26.05 17.68
N GLU A 73 -33.62 -26.77 17.93
CA GLU A 73 -32.72 -26.49 19.06
C GLU A 73 -32.01 -25.14 18.89
N LEU A 74 -31.57 -24.81 17.67
CA LEU A 74 -30.93 -23.54 17.37
C LEU A 74 -31.88 -22.35 17.59
N GLN A 75 -33.14 -22.48 17.16
CA GLN A 75 -34.15 -21.45 17.41
C GLN A 75 -34.42 -21.26 18.91
N HIS A 76 -34.42 -22.35 19.69
CA HIS A 76 -34.59 -22.28 21.13
C HIS A 76 -33.40 -21.58 21.83
N GLN A 77 -32.17 -21.86 21.40
CA GLN A 77 -30.98 -21.18 21.93
C GLN A 77 -30.94 -19.68 21.57
N VAL A 78 -31.34 -19.31 20.35
CA VAL A 78 -31.41 -17.90 19.92
C VAL A 78 -32.44 -17.12 20.74
N LEU A 79 -33.58 -17.73 21.07
CA LEU A 79 -34.60 -17.13 21.94
C LEU A 79 -34.08 -16.95 23.37
N LYS A 80 -33.43 -17.97 23.94
CA LYS A 80 -32.80 -17.91 25.26
C LYS A 80 -31.71 -16.83 25.33
N TYR A 81 -30.93 -16.65 24.27
CA TYR A 81 -29.91 -15.61 24.19
C TYR A 81 -30.50 -14.20 24.10
N ARG A 82 -31.63 -14.03 23.39
CA ARG A 82 -32.36 -12.74 23.34
C ARG A 82 -32.98 -12.37 24.68
N GLU A 83 -33.52 -13.32 25.44
CA GLU A 83 -34.05 -13.07 26.79
C GLU A 83 -32.94 -12.69 27.79
N LEU A 84 -31.74 -13.27 27.63
CA LEU A 84 -30.56 -12.91 28.42
C LEU A 84 -30.06 -11.47 28.15
N ILE A 85 -30.22 -10.99 26.92
CA ILE A 85 -29.85 -9.62 26.52
C ILE A 85 -30.91 -8.61 26.97
N ALA A 86 -32.20 -8.98 26.92
CA ALA A 86 -33.31 -8.11 27.34
C ALA A 86 -33.33 -7.86 28.86
N SER A 87 -32.84 -8.82 29.67
CA SER A 87 -32.77 -8.69 31.13
C SER A 87 -31.59 -7.83 31.64
N ARG A 88 -30.67 -7.39 30.76
CA ARG A 88 -29.51 -6.54 31.12
C ARG A 88 -29.62 -5.07 30.66
N GLY A 89 -30.75 -4.65 30.12
CA GLY A 89 -30.93 -3.30 29.55
C GLY A 89 -31.82 -2.36 30.36
N GLY A 90 -31.28 -1.72 31.39
CA GLY A 90 -31.89 -0.54 32.03
C GLY A 90 -30.81 0.47 32.42
N GLY A 91 -30.72 1.61 31.73
CA GLY A 91 -29.86 2.75 32.11
C GLY A 91 -30.65 3.87 32.82
N PRO A 92 -30.09 5.07 33.08
CA PRO A 92 -28.70 5.53 32.89
C PRO A 92 -28.11 6.39 34.06
N ARG A 93 -26.77 6.48 34.18
CA ARG A 93 -25.94 7.64 34.61
C ARG A 93 -24.60 7.19 35.21
N GLY A 94 -23.53 7.92 34.90
CA GLY A 94 -22.29 7.93 35.72
C GLY A 94 -21.01 7.80 34.92
N VAL A 95 -20.14 8.80 35.06
CA VAL A 95 -18.77 8.91 34.57
C VAL A 95 -17.83 8.11 35.51
N VAL A 96 -16.67 7.66 34.99
CA VAL A 96 -15.49 7.10 35.71
C VAL A 96 -15.68 5.62 36.13
N ASP A 97 -14.78 4.65 35.97
CA ASP A 97 -13.32 4.61 35.85
C ASP A 97 -12.83 3.32 35.14
N VAL A 98 -11.52 3.29 34.90
CA VAL A 98 -10.62 2.19 34.51
C VAL A 98 -11.05 0.80 35.00
N ASP A 99 -11.13 -0.16 34.07
CA ASP A 99 -11.03 -1.59 34.41
C ASP A 99 -9.84 -2.23 33.67
N THR A 100 -8.79 -2.48 34.46
CA THR A 100 -7.80 -3.55 34.29
C THR A 100 -8.51 -4.85 33.95
N ALA A 101 -8.61 -5.18 32.67
CA ALA A 101 -8.93 -6.53 32.24
C ALA A 101 -7.71 -7.41 32.49
N THR A 102 -7.69 -8.12 33.61
CA THR A 102 -6.84 -9.30 33.79
C THR A 102 -7.11 -10.25 32.63
N PRO A 103 -6.08 -10.74 31.90
CA PRO A 103 -6.32 -11.69 30.83
C PRO A 103 -6.90 -12.95 31.44
N LEU A 104 -8.11 -13.35 31.02
CA LEU A 104 -8.61 -14.69 31.25
C LEU A 104 -7.64 -15.65 30.54
N GLN A 105 -6.78 -16.32 31.33
CA GLN A 105 -5.98 -17.45 30.87
C GLN A 105 -6.95 -18.58 30.48
N ASP A 106 -7.18 -18.72 29.18
CA ASP A 106 -7.88 -19.85 28.56
C ASP A 106 -6.83 -20.79 27.96
N ASP A 107 -5.94 -21.33 28.80
CA ASP A 107 -4.73 -22.03 28.37
C ASP A 107 -5.01 -23.43 27.74
N GLU A 108 -6.13 -24.09 28.06
CA GLU A 108 -6.51 -25.39 27.46
C GLU A 108 -7.23 -25.25 26.11
N SER A 109 -8.05 -24.21 25.93
CA SER A 109 -8.73 -23.87 24.66
C SER A 109 -7.74 -23.50 23.55
N ASP A 110 -6.60 -22.91 23.94
CA ASP A 110 -5.55 -22.49 23.02
C ASP A 110 -4.77 -23.68 22.43
N ALA A 111 -4.66 -24.80 23.16
CA ALA A 111 -3.81 -25.95 22.83
C ALA A 111 -4.27 -26.71 21.58
N ALA A 112 -5.58 -26.89 21.39
CA ALA A 112 -6.12 -27.56 20.20
C ALA A 112 -5.75 -26.79 18.92
N THR A 113 -5.91 -25.47 18.92
CA THR A 113 -5.49 -24.65 17.77
C THR A 113 -3.97 -24.59 17.63
N VAL A 114 -3.20 -24.63 18.74
CA VAL A 114 -1.73 -24.72 18.64
C VAL A 114 -1.36 -26.01 17.91
N LEU A 115 -1.97 -27.15 18.29
CA LEU A 115 -1.76 -28.44 17.64
C LEU A 115 -2.21 -28.44 16.17
N GLU A 116 -3.33 -27.80 15.83
CA GLU A 116 -3.77 -27.61 14.44
C GLU A 116 -2.77 -26.78 13.62
N PHE A 117 -2.25 -25.69 14.19
CA PHE A 117 -1.21 -24.89 13.55
C PHE A 117 0.04 -25.73 13.31
N LEU A 118 0.50 -26.49 14.31
CA LEU A 118 1.63 -27.40 14.18
C LEU A 118 1.37 -28.48 13.12
N ALA A 119 0.15 -29.01 13.03
CA ALA A 119 -0.24 -29.97 11.99
C ALA A 119 -0.21 -29.34 10.57
N TRP A 120 -0.39 -28.03 10.45
CA TRP A 120 -0.18 -27.28 9.20
C TRP A 120 1.26 -26.81 8.99
N GLY A 121 2.20 -27.18 9.86
CA GLY A 121 3.59 -26.71 9.83
C GLY A 121 3.74 -25.23 10.22
N ARG A 122 2.83 -24.69 11.04
CA ARG A 122 2.80 -23.28 11.48
C ARG A 122 2.97 -23.18 13.00
N ASN A 123 3.49 -22.04 13.45
CA ASN A 123 3.59 -21.72 14.87
C ASN A 123 2.49 -20.71 15.28
N LYS A 124 1.70 -21.04 16.32
CA LYS A 124 0.61 -20.16 16.81
C LYS A 124 1.07 -19.11 17.81
N LYS A 125 2.04 -19.44 18.68
CA LYS A 125 2.67 -18.52 19.65
C LYS A 125 4.07 -18.18 19.14
N VAL A 126 4.21 -17.03 18.48
CA VAL A 126 5.51 -16.46 18.16
C VAL A 126 5.69 -15.29 19.11
N ASP A 127 6.47 -15.48 20.18
CA ASP A 127 7.02 -14.31 20.87
C ASP A 127 8.18 -13.80 20.03
N ILE A 128 8.05 -12.57 19.55
CA ILE A 128 9.04 -11.98 18.66
C ILE A 128 10.38 -11.79 19.39
N THR A 129 10.40 -11.66 20.72
CA THR A 129 11.66 -11.47 21.48
C THR A 129 12.58 -12.68 21.42
N ASP A 130 12.00 -13.86 21.29
CA ASP A 130 12.67 -15.17 21.29
C ASP A 130 12.89 -15.70 19.87
N ALA A 131 12.55 -14.90 18.85
CA ALA A 131 12.72 -15.29 17.46
C ALA A 131 14.21 -15.58 17.17
N PRO A 132 14.52 -16.73 16.52
CA PRO A 132 15.89 -17.21 16.35
C PRO A 132 16.77 -16.21 15.58
N GLU A 133 16.16 -15.35 14.77
CA GLU A 133 16.84 -14.33 13.97
C GLU A 133 17.55 -13.30 14.84
N TYR A 134 17.03 -12.96 16.03
CA TYR A 134 17.72 -12.04 16.93
C TYR A 134 18.96 -12.64 17.58
N GLN A 135 19.11 -13.97 17.56
CA GLN A 135 20.32 -14.66 18.02
C GLN A 135 21.30 -14.89 16.87
N SER A 136 20.78 -15.28 15.71
CA SER A 136 21.58 -15.59 14.52
C SER A 136 22.07 -14.34 13.80
N GLY A 137 21.29 -13.26 13.85
CA GLY A 137 21.54 -11.99 13.18
C GLY A 137 21.76 -12.18 11.67
N PRO A 138 22.86 -11.61 11.12
CA PRO A 138 23.17 -11.73 9.69
C PRO A 138 23.57 -13.15 9.27
N ILE A 139 23.71 -14.08 10.21
CA ILE A 139 24.21 -15.43 9.97
C ILE A 139 23.04 -16.40 9.95
N GLN A 140 23.07 -17.31 9.00
CA GLN A 140 22.14 -18.41 8.96
C GLN A 140 22.60 -19.52 9.90
N HIS A 141 21.85 -19.79 10.96
CA HIS A 141 22.00 -21.06 11.67
C HIS A 141 21.32 -22.15 10.85
N CYS A 142 22.07 -23.15 10.39
CA CYS A 142 21.51 -24.38 9.83
C CYS A 142 20.71 -25.11 10.92
N SER A 143 19.43 -24.78 11.10
CA SER A 143 18.49 -25.67 11.74
C SER A 143 18.16 -26.79 10.75
N ASN A 144 18.85 -27.92 10.92
CA ASN A 144 18.50 -29.19 10.27
C ASN A 144 17.02 -29.50 10.47
N GLN A 145 16.17 -29.15 9.50
CA GLN A 145 14.87 -29.77 9.30
C GLN A 145 14.74 -30.10 7.82
N GLY A 146 14.92 -31.40 7.53
CA GLY A 146 14.81 -31.95 6.19
C GLY A 146 16.16 -32.03 5.48
N ARG A 147 16.63 -33.25 5.27
CA ARG A 147 17.63 -33.59 4.25
C ARG A 147 17.22 -32.88 2.95
N PRO A 148 18.06 -32.06 2.30
CA PRO A 148 17.68 -31.54 0.99
C PRO A 148 17.38 -32.75 0.11
N GLU A 149 16.17 -32.84 -0.43
CA GLU A 149 15.97 -33.66 -1.62
C GLU A 149 17.05 -33.26 -2.62
N PRO A 150 17.64 -34.22 -3.37
CA PRO A 150 18.75 -33.91 -4.25
C PRO A 150 18.29 -32.80 -5.19
N ALA A 151 18.77 -31.58 -4.95
CA ALA A 151 18.48 -30.46 -5.80
C ALA A 151 18.98 -30.85 -7.18
N THR A 152 18.11 -30.77 -8.18
CA THR A 152 18.51 -31.05 -9.56
C THR A 152 19.72 -30.16 -9.85
N TYR A 153 20.81 -30.70 -10.41
CA TYR A 153 22.06 -29.96 -10.70
C TYR A 153 21.84 -28.59 -11.37
N LEU A 154 20.75 -28.44 -12.16
CA LEU A 154 20.33 -27.18 -12.78
C LEU A 154 19.94 -26.09 -11.75
N VAL A 155 19.27 -26.47 -10.66
CA VAL A 155 18.88 -25.55 -9.57
C VAL A 155 20.13 -25.08 -8.83
N GLU A 156 21.07 -25.98 -8.53
CA GLU A 156 22.32 -25.63 -7.84
C GLU A 156 23.20 -24.69 -8.68
N ALA A 157 23.32 -24.93 -9.99
CA ALA A 157 24.07 -24.07 -10.90
C ALA A 157 23.44 -22.67 -11.02
N SER A 158 22.11 -22.59 -11.14
CA SER A 158 21.36 -21.33 -11.17
C SER A 158 21.54 -20.54 -9.87
N THR A 159 21.43 -21.21 -8.71
CA THR A 159 21.65 -20.60 -7.40
C THR A 159 23.06 -20.04 -7.29
N ARG A 160 24.10 -20.79 -7.67
CA ARG A 160 25.49 -20.30 -7.61
C ARG A 160 25.70 -19.05 -8.47
N ALA A 161 25.17 -19.03 -9.70
CA ALA A 161 25.26 -17.84 -10.56
C ALA A 161 24.56 -16.61 -9.95
N GLN A 162 23.42 -16.81 -9.25
CA GLN A 162 22.74 -15.74 -8.52
C GLN A 162 23.58 -15.24 -7.33
N LEU A 163 24.28 -16.12 -6.61
CA LEU A 163 25.17 -15.73 -5.52
C LEU A 163 26.36 -14.92 -6.02
N ASP A 164 27.04 -15.38 -7.08
CA ASP A 164 28.15 -14.66 -7.70
C ASP A 164 27.71 -13.26 -8.17
N PHE A 165 26.49 -13.17 -8.72
CA PHE A 165 25.90 -11.89 -9.09
C PHE A 165 25.65 -10.99 -7.88
N LEU A 166 25.05 -11.50 -6.80
CA LEU A 166 24.81 -10.72 -5.58
C LEU A 166 26.13 -10.24 -4.94
N GLU A 167 27.18 -11.07 -4.98
CA GLU A 167 28.51 -10.70 -4.53
C GLU A 167 29.09 -9.54 -5.34
N SER A 168 28.94 -9.58 -6.67
CA SER A 168 29.39 -8.50 -7.55
C SER A 168 28.67 -7.16 -7.33
N LEU A 169 27.50 -7.16 -6.68
CA LEU A 169 26.71 -5.97 -6.38
C LEU A 169 27.06 -5.32 -5.04
N MET A 170 27.88 -5.98 -4.21
CA MET A 170 28.32 -5.41 -2.95
C MET A 170 29.36 -4.30 -3.20
N PRO A 171 29.10 -3.05 -2.79
CA PRO A 171 30.08 -1.98 -2.95
C PRO A 171 31.19 -2.10 -1.91
N SER A 172 32.15 -1.18 -1.95
CA SER A 172 33.20 -1.12 -0.93
C SER A 172 32.58 -1.03 0.48
N PRO A 173 33.20 -1.60 1.52
CA PRO A 173 32.65 -1.54 2.89
C PRO A 173 32.43 -0.12 3.37
N ARG A 174 33.29 0.80 2.94
CA ARG A 174 33.15 2.24 3.21
C ARG A 174 31.86 2.78 2.62
N HIS A 175 31.52 2.42 1.38
CA HIS A 175 30.26 2.83 0.76
C HIS A 175 29.05 2.21 1.45
N VAL A 176 29.13 0.93 1.84
CA VAL A 176 28.05 0.30 2.62
C VAL A 176 27.81 1.08 3.93
N GLU A 177 28.88 1.40 4.66
CA GLU A 177 28.82 2.15 5.91
C GLU A 177 28.23 3.55 5.72
N LEU A 178 28.67 4.30 4.69
CA LEU A 178 28.11 5.62 4.35
C LEU A 178 26.60 5.55 4.04
N LEU A 179 26.18 4.55 3.25
CA LEU A 179 24.79 4.36 2.87
C LEU A 179 23.90 3.98 4.06
N VAL A 180 24.41 3.12 4.96
CA VAL A 180 23.70 2.70 6.19
C VAL A 180 23.58 3.88 7.16
N CYS A 181 24.67 4.60 7.43
CA CYS A 181 24.66 5.77 8.30
C CYS A 181 23.68 6.84 7.80
N TYR A 182 23.72 7.15 6.50
CA TYR A 182 22.75 8.08 5.92
C TYR A 182 21.31 7.62 6.08
N HIS A 183 21.03 6.32 5.91
CA HIS A 183 19.68 5.78 6.10
C HIS A 183 19.18 5.99 7.52
N HIS A 184 20.01 5.69 8.52
CA HIS A 184 19.68 5.83 9.93
C HIS A 184 19.37 7.29 10.28
N GLU A 185 20.26 8.19 9.87
CA GLU A 185 20.18 9.61 10.25
C GLU A 185 19.13 10.39 9.45
N SER A 186 18.96 10.04 8.17
CA SER A 186 18.21 10.88 7.23
C SER A 186 16.91 10.27 6.71
N LEU A 187 16.68 8.96 6.86
CA LEU A 187 15.50 8.28 6.29
C LEU A 187 14.68 7.49 7.30
N LEU A 188 15.30 6.91 8.33
CA LEU A 188 14.59 5.99 9.22
C LEU A 188 13.46 6.65 10.01
N TRP A 189 13.57 7.94 10.32
CA TRP A 189 12.47 8.74 10.92
C TRP A 189 11.19 8.77 10.04
N TYR A 190 11.31 8.56 8.73
CA TYR A 190 10.19 8.66 7.78
C TYR A 190 9.38 7.36 7.64
N HIS A 191 10.02 6.20 7.82
CA HIS A 191 9.37 4.89 7.64
C HIS A 191 9.48 3.95 8.85
N ASN A 192 10.50 4.10 9.70
CA ASN A 192 10.68 3.40 10.98
C ASN A 192 10.44 1.87 10.87
N SER A 193 10.89 1.26 9.78
CA SER A 193 10.60 -0.15 9.45
C SER A 193 11.52 -1.13 10.16
N TYR A 194 12.62 -0.68 10.74
CA TYR A 194 13.55 -1.53 11.49
C TYR A 194 14.20 -0.70 12.61
N SER A 195 14.91 -1.37 13.52
CA SER A 195 15.65 -0.67 14.57
C SER A 195 17.10 -0.42 14.14
N SER A 196 17.55 0.83 14.23
CA SER A 196 18.93 1.21 13.88
C SER A 196 19.94 0.51 14.77
N GLU A 197 19.68 0.43 16.07
CA GLU A 197 20.57 -0.22 17.05
C GLU A 197 20.73 -1.71 16.76
N ILE A 198 19.61 -2.43 16.57
CA ILE A 198 19.65 -3.87 16.25
C ILE A 198 20.42 -4.10 14.95
N PHE A 199 20.10 -3.32 13.90
CA PHE A 199 20.76 -3.46 12.62
C PHE A 199 22.26 -3.10 12.69
N SER A 200 22.64 -2.09 13.47
CA SER A 200 24.05 -1.70 13.64
C SER A 200 24.86 -2.78 14.37
N ASP A 201 24.31 -3.44 15.39
CA ASP A 201 24.95 -4.57 16.05
C ASP A 201 25.15 -5.76 15.10
N GLU A 202 24.12 -6.07 14.31
CA GLU A 202 24.17 -7.08 13.26
C GLU A 202 25.18 -6.73 12.16
N PHE A 203 25.21 -5.47 11.73
CA PHE A 203 26.12 -4.99 10.69
C PHE A 203 27.59 -5.07 11.12
N ARG A 204 27.89 -4.79 12.39
CA ARG A 204 29.24 -5.02 12.95
C ARG A 204 29.61 -6.51 12.89
N THR A 205 28.68 -7.39 13.30
CA THR A 205 28.88 -8.84 13.22
C THR A 205 29.11 -9.32 11.78
N PHE A 206 28.37 -8.76 10.82
CA PHE A 206 28.55 -9.02 9.40
C PHE A 206 29.95 -8.59 8.93
N LYS A 207 30.40 -7.38 9.27
CA LYS A 207 31.71 -6.83 8.88
C LYS A 207 32.86 -7.70 9.40
N ASP A 208 32.78 -8.14 10.66
CA ASP A 208 33.80 -9.00 11.27
C ASP A 208 33.90 -10.36 10.57
N LYS A 209 32.76 -10.95 10.19
CA LYS A 209 32.72 -12.29 9.57
C LYS A 209 33.03 -12.29 8.08
N CYS A 210 32.66 -11.24 7.35
CA CYS A 210 33.00 -11.06 5.93
C CYS A 210 34.51 -11.08 5.66
N THR A 211 35.33 -10.73 6.65
CA THR A 211 36.80 -10.77 6.54
C THR A 211 37.36 -12.21 6.55
N SER A 212 36.52 -13.22 6.85
CA SER A 212 36.97 -14.59 7.14
C SER A 212 36.26 -15.72 6.37
N MET A 213 35.19 -15.43 5.62
CA MET A 213 34.37 -16.45 4.93
C MET A 213 34.18 -16.11 3.45
N ASN A 214 33.88 -17.12 2.61
CA ASN A 214 33.20 -16.87 1.34
C ASN A 214 31.87 -16.17 1.69
N LEU A 215 31.70 -14.92 1.27
CA LEU A 215 30.71 -13.94 1.76
C LEU A 215 29.27 -14.46 1.91
N PHE A 216 28.87 -15.41 1.07
CA PHE A 216 27.50 -15.89 0.95
C PHE A 216 27.25 -17.29 1.53
N GLU A 217 28.30 -18.00 1.96
CA GLU A 217 28.16 -19.32 2.59
C GLU A 217 27.82 -19.15 4.08
N GLY A 218 26.55 -19.35 4.44
CA GLY A 218 26.06 -19.19 5.82
C GLY A 218 25.54 -17.79 6.17
N LEU A 219 25.32 -16.92 5.18
CA LEU A 219 24.68 -15.63 5.38
C LEU A 219 23.14 -15.77 5.37
N ASN A 220 22.46 -15.04 6.24
CA ASN A 220 21.01 -14.95 6.21
C ASN A 220 20.58 -14.03 5.05
N PHE A 221 20.06 -14.64 3.98
CA PHE A 221 19.62 -13.90 2.79
C PHE A 221 18.47 -12.92 3.08
N GLN A 222 17.59 -13.16 4.05
CA GLN A 222 16.54 -12.18 4.39
C GLN A 222 17.12 -10.94 5.06
N TRP A 223 18.16 -11.11 5.90
CA TRP A 223 18.92 -9.97 6.44
C TRP A 223 19.68 -9.23 5.35
N LEU A 224 20.32 -9.95 4.43
CA LEU A 224 20.99 -9.33 3.28
C LEU A 224 20.01 -8.55 2.39
N ALA A 225 18.78 -9.06 2.24
CA ALA A 225 17.72 -8.33 1.54
C ALA A 225 17.41 -6.98 2.21
N LEU A 226 17.42 -6.92 3.55
CA LEU A 226 17.27 -5.67 4.29
C LEU A 226 18.45 -4.72 4.02
N LEU A 227 19.69 -5.22 4.04
CA LEU A 227 20.86 -4.41 3.71
C LEU A 227 20.77 -3.81 2.29
N PHE A 228 20.43 -4.62 1.28
CA PHE A 228 20.20 -4.14 -0.08
C PHE A 228 19.04 -3.14 -0.17
N ALA A 229 17.96 -3.35 0.59
CA ALA A 229 16.85 -2.40 0.67
C ALA A 229 17.28 -1.04 1.25
N ILE A 230 18.11 -1.05 2.29
CA ILE A 230 18.71 0.14 2.91
C ILE A 230 19.58 0.88 1.89
N MET A 231 20.49 0.18 1.20
CA MET A 231 21.35 0.77 0.17
C MET A 231 20.54 1.36 -0.99
N ALA A 232 19.53 0.64 -1.49
CA ALA A 232 18.63 1.11 -2.55
C ALA A 232 17.88 2.37 -2.13
N GLY A 233 17.36 2.41 -0.90
CA GLY A 233 16.70 3.58 -0.32
C GLY A 233 17.64 4.77 -0.17
N SER A 234 18.83 4.56 0.39
CA SER A 234 19.83 5.61 0.57
C SER A 234 20.29 6.19 -0.76
N MET A 235 20.61 5.35 -1.75
CA MET A 235 20.98 5.79 -3.09
C MET A 235 19.87 6.58 -3.77
N THR A 236 18.61 6.19 -3.59
CA THR A 236 17.47 6.88 -4.21
C THR A 236 17.17 8.24 -3.57
N CYS A 237 17.39 8.37 -2.26
CA CYS A 237 16.96 9.53 -1.49
C CYS A 237 18.09 10.49 -1.11
N ALA A 238 19.36 10.11 -1.26
CA ALA A 238 20.50 11.01 -1.05
C ALA A 238 20.49 12.14 -2.10
N PRO A 239 20.69 13.41 -1.69
CA PRO A 239 20.83 14.51 -2.63
C PRO A 239 22.13 14.38 -3.42
N SER A 240 22.16 14.93 -4.66
CA SER A 240 23.31 14.78 -5.57
C SER A 240 24.64 15.19 -4.93
N LEU A 241 24.65 16.27 -4.13
CA LEU A 241 25.85 16.75 -3.44
C LEU A 241 26.42 15.69 -2.46
N THR A 242 25.55 14.98 -1.74
CA THR A 242 25.98 13.91 -0.82
C THR A 242 26.52 12.69 -1.57
N LEU A 243 25.89 12.34 -2.70
CA LEU A 243 26.38 11.25 -3.56
C LEU A 243 27.75 11.58 -4.17
N GLU A 244 27.94 12.81 -4.63
CA GLU A 244 29.22 13.32 -5.16
C GLU A 244 30.32 13.28 -4.07
N GLU A 245 30.00 13.68 -2.84
CA GLU A 245 30.92 13.59 -1.69
C GLU A 245 31.35 12.15 -1.36
N TRP A 246 30.48 11.17 -1.63
CA TRP A 246 30.79 9.74 -1.48
C TRP A 246 31.50 9.13 -2.70
N GLY A 247 31.68 9.90 -3.77
CA GLY A 247 32.32 9.47 -5.01
C GLY A 247 31.42 8.71 -5.97
N PHE A 248 30.10 8.77 -5.80
CA PHE A 248 29.15 8.24 -6.79
C PHE A 248 28.89 9.29 -7.87
N GLN A 249 28.79 8.85 -9.13
CA GLN A 249 28.40 9.70 -10.23
C GLN A 249 26.87 9.78 -10.34
N ASP A 250 26.34 10.94 -10.75
CA ASP A 250 24.90 11.15 -10.91
C ASP A 250 24.25 10.11 -11.86
N LEU A 251 24.98 9.67 -12.89
CA LEU A 251 24.51 8.66 -13.86
C LEU A 251 24.42 7.24 -13.27
N GLU A 252 25.13 6.94 -12.19
CA GLU A 252 25.12 5.62 -11.55
C GLU A 252 23.89 5.43 -10.65
N GLN A 253 23.36 6.52 -10.09
CA GLN A 253 22.26 6.51 -9.13
C GLN A 253 21.04 5.68 -9.57
N PRO A 254 20.43 5.88 -10.76
CA PRO A 254 19.27 5.08 -11.18
C PRO A 254 19.60 3.61 -11.38
N THR A 255 20.83 3.29 -11.81
CA THR A 255 21.25 1.92 -12.08
C THR A 255 21.52 1.16 -10.78
N LEU A 256 22.26 1.77 -9.84
CA LEU A 256 22.58 1.15 -8.55
C LEU A 256 21.34 0.98 -7.67
N SER A 257 20.48 2.01 -7.59
CA SER A 257 19.22 1.90 -6.84
C SER A 257 18.32 0.78 -7.35
N LEU A 258 18.20 0.61 -8.67
CA LEU A 258 17.45 -0.48 -9.27
C LEU A 258 18.09 -1.84 -9.03
N ARG A 259 19.41 -1.97 -9.23
CA ARG A 259 20.15 -3.23 -9.02
C ARG A 259 20.06 -3.69 -7.57
N TRP A 260 20.21 -2.79 -6.61
CA TRP A 260 20.08 -3.13 -5.19
C TRP A 260 18.64 -3.43 -4.79
N TYR A 261 17.64 -2.76 -5.38
CA TYR A 261 16.24 -3.16 -5.21
C TYR A 261 16.02 -4.60 -5.71
N GLU A 262 16.51 -4.93 -6.90
CA GLU A 262 16.37 -6.27 -7.49
C GLU A 262 17.17 -7.33 -6.71
N ALA A 263 18.36 -6.98 -6.22
CA ALA A 263 19.14 -7.82 -5.33
C ALA A 263 18.38 -8.16 -4.03
N ALA A 264 17.72 -7.18 -3.42
CA ALA A 264 16.87 -7.42 -2.25
C ALA A 264 15.75 -8.44 -2.55
N ILE A 265 15.08 -8.31 -3.71
CA ILE A 265 14.06 -9.27 -4.14
C ILE A 265 14.66 -10.66 -4.40
N SER A 266 15.82 -10.74 -5.04
CA SER A 266 16.52 -12.01 -5.28
C SER A 266 16.89 -12.69 -3.96
N CYS A 267 17.41 -11.95 -2.98
CA CYS A 267 17.70 -12.48 -1.65
C CYS A 267 16.44 -13.00 -0.93
N LEU A 268 15.31 -12.28 -1.00
CA LEU A 268 14.03 -12.74 -0.47
C LEU A 268 13.60 -14.07 -1.12
N ASN A 269 13.67 -14.16 -2.45
CA ASN A 269 13.30 -15.37 -3.19
C ASN A 269 14.24 -16.55 -2.91
N LEU A 270 15.55 -16.33 -2.87
CA LEU A 270 16.55 -17.35 -2.51
C LEU A 270 16.31 -17.95 -1.12
N SER A 271 15.75 -17.16 -0.20
CA SER A 271 15.39 -17.58 1.15
C SER A 271 13.98 -18.18 1.29
N ASN A 272 13.24 -18.32 0.18
CA ASN A 272 11.82 -18.73 0.18
C ASN A 272 10.98 -17.95 1.21
N TYR A 273 11.08 -16.61 1.24
CA TYR A 273 10.48 -15.77 2.29
C TYR A 273 8.95 -15.93 2.48
N VAL A 274 8.23 -16.44 1.46
CA VAL A 274 6.80 -16.74 1.54
C VAL A 274 6.51 -17.96 2.43
N GLU A 275 7.49 -18.85 2.57
CA GLU A 275 7.44 -20.06 3.40
C GLU A 275 8.22 -19.85 4.71
N ALA A 276 9.45 -19.34 4.63
CA ALA A 276 10.31 -19.04 5.76
C ALA A 276 10.05 -17.62 6.28
N HIS A 277 9.07 -17.48 7.17
CA HIS A 277 8.69 -16.18 7.73
C HIS A 277 9.72 -15.69 8.73
N THR A 278 10.31 -14.52 8.49
CA THR A 278 11.19 -13.83 9.45
C THR A 278 10.87 -12.35 9.51
N ILE A 279 11.30 -11.67 10.57
CA ILE A 279 11.12 -10.21 10.65
C ILE A 279 11.89 -9.49 9.53
N TYR A 280 13.04 -10.01 9.09
CA TYR A 280 13.87 -9.37 8.07
C TYR A 280 13.18 -9.25 6.71
N SER A 281 12.38 -10.24 6.28
CA SER A 281 11.63 -10.10 5.02
C SER A 281 10.60 -8.98 5.10
N VAL A 282 9.92 -8.85 6.24
CA VAL A 282 8.96 -7.78 6.49
C VAL A 282 9.66 -6.42 6.52
N GLN A 283 10.79 -6.32 7.22
CA GLN A 283 11.60 -5.09 7.29
C GLN A 283 12.12 -4.69 5.90
N ALA A 284 12.70 -5.62 5.15
CA ALA A 284 13.24 -5.39 3.81
C ALA A 284 12.15 -4.85 2.87
N ILE A 285 11.00 -5.54 2.80
CA ILE A 285 9.89 -5.11 1.93
C ILE A 285 9.35 -3.73 2.35
N ALA A 286 9.16 -3.50 3.65
CA ALA A 286 8.70 -2.20 4.14
C ALA A 286 9.68 -1.06 3.77
N THR A 287 10.99 -1.29 3.94
CA THR A 287 12.07 -0.35 3.58
C THR A 287 12.12 -0.08 2.07
N LEU A 288 11.99 -1.10 1.22
CA LEU A 288 12.02 -0.97 -0.26
C LEU A 288 10.99 0.03 -0.80
N THR A 289 9.91 0.29 -0.06
CA THR A 289 8.86 1.26 -0.47
C THR A 289 9.44 2.66 -0.73
N ILE A 290 10.50 3.05 -0.02
CA ILE A 290 11.07 4.39 -0.16
C ILE A 290 11.74 4.61 -1.54
N SER A 291 12.26 3.54 -2.15
CA SER A 291 12.89 3.58 -3.48
C SER A 291 11.96 3.12 -4.60
N ALA A 292 11.09 2.14 -4.33
CA ALA A 292 10.29 1.41 -5.33
C ALA A 292 9.56 2.33 -6.33
N HIS A 293 8.91 3.38 -5.82
CA HIS A 293 8.12 4.26 -6.67
C HIS A 293 8.99 5.12 -7.60
N VAL A 294 10.14 5.59 -7.10
CA VAL A 294 11.09 6.41 -7.86
C VAL A 294 11.70 5.60 -9.00
N ILE A 295 12.05 4.33 -8.76
CA ILE A 295 12.63 3.45 -9.77
C ILE A 295 11.59 2.77 -10.68
N GLY A 296 10.29 3.00 -10.45
CA GLY A 296 9.20 2.51 -11.31
C GLY A 296 8.68 1.10 -10.99
N LYS A 297 8.96 0.57 -9.79
CA LYS A 297 8.51 -0.74 -9.29
C LYS A 297 7.25 -0.66 -8.41
N SER A 298 6.42 0.39 -8.57
CA SER A 298 5.22 0.63 -7.76
C SER A 298 4.25 -0.56 -7.69
N ASN A 299 4.01 -1.23 -8.82
CA ASN A 299 3.04 -2.34 -8.90
C ASN A 299 3.56 -3.61 -8.21
N SER A 300 4.84 -3.95 -8.36
CA SER A 300 5.42 -5.07 -7.63
C SER A 300 5.47 -4.77 -6.13
N GLN A 301 5.80 -3.53 -5.76
CA GLN A 301 5.89 -3.12 -4.37
C GLN A 301 4.54 -3.19 -3.65
N SER A 302 3.42 -2.84 -4.31
CA SER A 302 2.11 -2.97 -3.69
C SER A 302 1.77 -4.43 -3.35
N VAL A 303 2.11 -5.39 -4.22
CA VAL A 303 1.93 -6.83 -3.95
C VAL A 303 2.85 -7.31 -2.82
N LEU A 304 4.12 -6.90 -2.83
CA LEU A 304 5.07 -7.25 -1.78
C LEU A 304 4.61 -6.74 -0.41
N LEU A 305 4.08 -5.52 -0.32
CA LEU A 305 3.55 -4.97 0.93
C LEU A 305 2.39 -5.80 1.49
N VAL A 306 1.51 -6.34 0.64
CA VAL A 306 0.45 -7.26 1.08
C VAL A 306 1.04 -8.55 1.62
N ALA A 307 2.04 -9.13 0.95
CA ALA A 307 2.75 -10.31 1.42
C ALA A 307 3.43 -10.04 2.79
N ALA A 308 4.14 -8.92 2.92
CA ALA A 308 4.77 -8.50 4.17
C ALA A 308 3.75 -8.30 5.30
N GLY A 309 2.59 -7.70 5.03
CA GLY A 309 1.49 -7.59 5.97
C GLY A 309 1.00 -8.96 6.45
N LYS A 310 0.89 -9.93 5.55
CA LYS A 310 0.48 -11.29 5.90
C LYS A 310 1.55 -12.03 6.72
N ILE A 311 2.82 -11.90 6.34
CA ILE A 311 3.96 -12.47 7.08
C ILE A 311 4.02 -11.85 8.49
N ALA A 312 3.87 -10.53 8.61
CA ALA A 312 3.81 -9.84 9.90
C ALA A 312 2.67 -10.35 10.80
N GLN A 313 1.51 -10.68 10.21
CA GLN A 313 0.42 -11.31 10.96
C GLN A 313 0.79 -12.72 11.42
N SER A 314 1.42 -13.53 10.58
CA SER A 314 1.90 -14.88 10.94
C SER A 314 2.94 -14.84 12.06
N LEU A 315 3.81 -13.84 12.06
CA LEU A 315 4.80 -13.56 13.10
C LEU A 315 4.21 -12.92 14.37
N GLY A 316 2.89 -12.67 14.41
CA GLY A 316 2.22 -12.15 15.60
C GLY A 316 2.41 -10.65 15.87
N LEU A 317 2.98 -9.86 14.94
CA LEU A 317 3.23 -8.43 15.17
C LEU A 317 1.94 -7.66 15.47
N HIS A 318 0.82 -8.09 14.88
CA HIS A 318 -0.52 -7.55 15.13
C HIS A 318 -1.04 -7.76 16.57
N ARG A 319 -0.31 -8.52 17.41
CA ARG A 319 -0.68 -8.88 18.78
C ARG A 319 0.31 -8.35 19.82
N LEU A 320 1.28 -7.53 19.41
CA LEU A 320 2.25 -6.90 20.31
C LEU A 320 1.52 -5.86 21.19
N GLY A 321 1.05 -6.33 22.35
CA GLY A 321 0.41 -5.50 23.37
C GLY A 321 1.41 -4.70 24.22
N THR A 322 0.93 -4.22 25.37
CA THR A 322 1.72 -3.43 26.33
C THR A 322 2.88 -4.24 26.90
N ASP A 323 4.01 -3.56 27.12
CA ASP A 323 5.19 -4.19 27.70
C ASP A 323 5.03 -4.41 29.21
N PRO A 324 5.54 -5.52 29.76
CA PRO A 324 5.68 -5.71 31.21
C PRO A 324 6.59 -4.63 31.82
N PRO A 325 6.36 -4.22 33.08
CA PRO A 325 7.11 -3.14 33.73
C PRO A 325 8.62 -3.44 33.87
N ASP A 326 8.99 -4.70 34.07
CA ASP A 326 10.39 -5.12 34.34
C ASP A 326 11.10 -5.70 33.09
N MET A 327 10.62 -5.37 31.89
CA MET A 327 11.19 -5.89 30.64
C MET A 327 12.60 -5.33 30.37
N VAL A 328 13.52 -6.22 30.01
CA VAL A 328 14.88 -5.86 29.62
C VAL A 328 14.85 -4.96 28.37
N ILE A 329 15.69 -3.92 28.34
CA ILE A 329 15.74 -2.92 27.26
C ILE A 329 15.90 -3.58 25.88
N GLY A 330 16.74 -4.61 25.76
CA GLY A 330 16.93 -5.33 24.50
C GLY A 330 15.65 -5.96 23.96
N ASP A 331 14.87 -6.63 24.81
CA ASP A 331 13.60 -7.25 24.40
C ASP A 331 12.51 -6.21 24.15
N ARG A 332 12.50 -5.14 24.95
CA ARG A 332 11.64 -3.97 24.72
C ARG A 332 11.91 -3.36 23.35
N ARG A 333 13.17 -3.25 22.95
CA ARG A 333 13.59 -2.75 21.64
C ARG A 333 13.09 -3.62 20.50
N LYS A 334 13.23 -4.95 20.60
CA LYS A 334 12.71 -5.89 19.58
C LYS A 334 11.20 -5.77 19.40
N ARG A 335 10.45 -5.71 20.51
CA ARG A 335 8.99 -5.55 20.49
C ARG A 335 8.57 -4.22 19.90
N GLU A 336 9.24 -3.15 20.28
CA GLU A 336 8.97 -1.81 19.76
C GLU A 336 9.29 -1.72 18.27
N ALA A 337 10.40 -2.31 17.80
CA ALA A 337 10.70 -2.43 16.38
C ALA A 337 9.57 -3.16 15.62
N GLY A 338 9.02 -4.24 16.20
CA GLY A 338 7.86 -4.94 15.66
C GLY A 338 6.59 -4.08 15.60
N ARG A 339 6.31 -3.30 16.64
CA ARG A 339 5.16 -2.36 16.66
C ARG A 339 5.28 -1.29 15.59
N ARG A 340 6.45 -0.67 15.47
CA ARG A 340 6.76 0.37 14.48
C ARG A 340 6.65 -0.16 13.06
N LEU A 341 7.21 -1.35 12.80
CA LEU A 341 7.09 -2.02 11.50
C LEU A 341 5.64 -2.32 11.14
N PHE A 342 4.85 -2.85 12.08
CA PHE A 342 3.43 -3.12 11.82
C PHE A 342 2.62 -1.84 11.59
N ALA A 343 2.87 -0.80 12.37
CA ALA A 343 2.25 0.52 12.18
C ALA A 343 2.61 1.12 10.81
N GLN A 344 3.84 0.93 10.34
CA GLN A 344 4.26 1.35 9.01
C GLN A 344 3.51 0.57 7.91
N LEU A 345 3.33 -0.75 8.03
CA LEU A 345 2.57 -1.54 7.06
C LEU A 345 1.10 -1.10 7.01
N CYS A 346 0.46 -0.89 8.16
CA CYS A 346 -0.88 -0.32 8.24
C CYS A 346 -0.96 1.05 7.57
N THR A 347 0.02 1.94 7.82
CA THR A 347 0.07 3.26 7.19
C THR A 347 0.12 3.15 5.67
N GLN A 348 0.93 2.24 5.12
CA GLN A 348 1.02 2.00 3.68
C GLN A 348 -0.30 1.47 3.11
N ASP A 349 -0.86 0.42 3.71
CA ASP A 349 -2.13 -0.20 3.28
C ASP A 349 -3.28 0.82 3.28
N TRP A 350 -3.45 1.54 4.38
CA TRP A 350 -4.56 2.50 4.55
C TRP A 350 -4.42 3.72 3.65
N PHE A 351 -3.20 4.13 3.33
CA PHE A 351 -2.98 5.21 2.36
C PHE A 351 -3.23 4.80 0.91
N GLN A 352 -3.33 3.50 0.60
CA GLN A 352 -3.75 3.02 -0.71
C GLN A 352 -5.27 2.96 -0.91
N ILE A 353 -6.07 3.01 0.17
CA ILE A 353 -7.54 2.95 0.12
C ILE A 353 -8.18 3.84 -0.96
N PRO A 354 -7.76 5.11 -1.16
CA PRO A 354 -8.36 5.94 -2.21
C PRO A 354 -8.23 5.37 -3.62
N PHE A 355 -7.31 4.42 -3.85
CA PHE A 355 -7.00 3.78 -5.13
C PHE A 355 -7.52 2.34 -5.22
N SER A 356 -7.43 1.57 -4.13
CA SER A 356 -7.85 0.15 -4.06
C SER A 356 -9.31 -0.04 -3.61
N GLU A 357 -9.93 1.00 -3.04
CA GLU A 357 -11.26 0.95 -2.41
C GLU A 357 -11.42 -0.15 -1.34
N SER A 358 -10.31 -0.62 -0.80
CA SER A 358 -10.22 -1.75 0.14
C SER A 358 -8.92 -1.67 0.94
N TYR A 359 -8.87 -2.37 2.06
CA TYR A 359 -7.68 -2.54 2.89
C TYR A 359 -7.63 -3.98 3.43
N ILE A 360 -6.45 -4.42 3.86
CA ILE A 360 -6.20 -5.81 4.27
C ILE A 360 -5.89 -5.88 5.76
N LEU A 361 -5.18 -4.89 6.29
CA LEU A 361 -4.81 -4.82 7.70
C LEU A 361 -5.94 -4.13 8.48
N ASP A 362 -6.60 -4.89 9.34
CA ASP A 362 -7.75 -4.43 10.13
C ASP A 362 -7.42 -3.17 10.95
N ALA A 363 -8.29 -2.16 10.83
CA ALA A 363 -8.21 -0.91 11.58
C ALA A 363 -8.34 -1.12 13.10
N SER A 364 -8.96 -2.22 13.55
CA SER A 364 -9.11 -2.55 14.98
C SER A 364 -7.77 -2.71 15.72
N PHE A 365 -6.69 -3.00 14.99
CA PHE A 365 -5.34 -3.11 15.55
C PHE A 365 -4.76 -1.76 16.02
N SER A 366 -5.28 -0.65 15.53
CA SER A 366 -4.75 0.70 15.81
C SER A 366 -4.67 1.07 17.28
N HIS A 367 -5.65 0.64 18.07
CA HIS A 367 -5.66 0.91 19.50
C HIS A 367 -4.72 -0.01 20.30
N LYS A 368 -4.30 -1.15 19.73
CA LYS A 368 -3.55 -2.19 20.45
C LYS A 368 -2.04 -2.12 20.23
N ILE A 369 -1.60 -1.58 19.11
CA ILE A 369 -0.20 -1.65 18.62
C ILE A 369 0.38 -0.24 18.48
N ARG A 370 0.04 0.65 19.42
CA ARG A 370 0.53 2.02 19.38
C ARG A 370 2.03 2.03 19.67
N PRO A 371 2.90 2.46 18.74
CA PRO A 371 4.32 2.54 19.01
C PRO A 371 4.61 3.63 20.06
N LEU A 372 5.69 3.44 20.81
CA LEU A 372 6.16 4.42 21.79
C LEU A 372 6.76 5.63 21.08
N ASN A 373 6.77 6.77 21.78
CA ASN A 373 7.50 7.94 21.30
C ASN A 373 8.91 7.92 21.92
N CYS A 374 9.77 7.02 21.46
CA CYS A 374 11.12 6.83 22.02
C CYS A 374 12.20 6.80 20.93
N ASN A 375 13.46 6.99 21.33
CA ASN A 375 14.61 6.72 20.48
C ASN A 375 15.04 5.26 20.64
N ASP A 376 15.70 4.71 19.62
CA ASP A 376 16.14 3.31 19.64
C ASP A 376 17.25 3.06 20.67
N GLU A 377 18.12 4.05 20.88
CA GLU A 377 19.26 3.98 21.80
C GLU A 377 18.81 3.74 23.25
N ASP A 378 17.93 4.61 23.76
CA ASP A 378 17.54 4.63 25.19
C ASP A 378 16.24 3.87 25.47
N MET A 379 15.36 3.68 24.49
CA MET A 379 14.01 3.13 24.63
C MET A 379 13.15 3.84 25.69
N ILE A 380 13.46 5.11 26.00
CA ILE A 380 12.73 5.90 26.99
C ILE A 380 11.53 6.55 26.30
N ASP A 381 10.33 6.27 26.78
CA ASP A 381 9.11 6.89 26.25
C ASP A 381 9.09 8.39 26.60
N GLN A 382 8.99 9.22 25.58
CA GLN A 382 9.02 10.68 25.69
C GLN A 382 7.62 11.27 25.46
N PRO A 383 7.28 12.42 26.07
CA PRO A 383 6.08 13.15 25.72
C PRO A 383 6.00 13.45 24.22
N THR A 384 4.80 13.48 23.64
CA THR A 384 4.60 13.72 22.19
C THR A 384 5.13 15.06 21.69
N SER A 385 5.42 16.00 22.59
CA SER A 385 6.05 17.29 22.28
C SER A 385 7.55 17.19 22.03
N VAL A 386 8.21 16.11 22.45
CA VAL A 386 9.65 15.90 22.30
C VAL A 386 9.91 15.07 21.04
N PRO A 387 10.77 15.54 20.11
CA PRO A 387 11.09 14.80 18.90
C PRO A 387 11.92 13.56 19.22
N THR A 388 11.47 12.42 18.71
CA THR A 388 12.20 11.15 18.65
C THR A 388 12.08 10.56 17.25
N GLN A 389 12.91 9.57 16.92
CA GLN A 389 12.89 8.90 15.61
C GLN A 389 11.49 8.36 15.25
N ALA A 390 10.69 7.96 16.24
CA ALA A 390 9.35 7.42 16.02
C ALA A 390 8.26 8.49 15.83
N SER A 391 8.48 9.72 16.28
CA SER A 391 7.40 10.70 16.43
C SER A 391 6.67 11.04 15.12
N TYR A 392 7.42 11.17 14.01
CA TYR A 392 6.82 11.46 12.70
C TYR A 392 5.90 10.31 12.25
N CYS A 393 6.39 9.07 12.30
CA CYS A 393 5.62 7.89 11.92
C CYS A 393 4.39 7.70 12.82
N ASN A 394 4.52 7.93 14.12
CA ASN A 394 3.40 7.83 15.07
C ASN A 394 2.28 8.80 14.71
N PHE A 395 2.61 10.07 14.40
CA PHE A 395 1.58 11.02 14.01
C PHE A 395 1.02 10.74 12.59
N ARG A 396 1.86 10.29 11.67
CA ARG A 396 1.44 9.87 10.31
C ARG A 396 0.49 8.68 10.35
N TYR A 397 0.67 7.76 11.31
CA TYR A 397 -0.22 6.64 11.57
C TYR A 397 -1.63 7.10 11.96
N GLU A 398 -1.75 8.10 12.84
CA GLU A 398 -3.04 8.68 13.24
C GLU A 398 -3.79 9.28 12.03
N ILE A 399 -3.07 9.92 11.10
CA ILE A 399 -3.65 10.41 9.84
C ILE A 399 -4.15 9.23 8.99
N ALA A 400 -3.36 8.17 8.88
CA ALA A 400 -3.71 6.98 8.11
C ALA A 400 -4.95 6.27 8.65
N ALA A 401 -5.10 6.21 9.97
CA ALA A 401 -6.21 5.54 10.65
C ALA A 401 -7.58 6.15 10.29
N LEU A 402 -7.64 7.39 9.81
CA LEU A 402 -8.89 8.01 9.33
C LEU A 402 -9.41 7.40 8.02
N MET A 403 -8.53 6.85 7.18
CA MET A 403 -8.90 6.33 5.85
C MET A 403 -9.81 5.10 5.90
N PRO A 404 -9.50 4.02 6.65
CA PRO A 404 -10.41 2.87 6.76
C PRO A 404 -11.71 3.26 7.47
N GLN A 405 -11.65 4.12 8.48
CA GLN A 405 -12.86 4.61 9.16
C GLN A 405 -13.81 5.36 8.22
N LEU A 406 -13.28 6.21 7.32
CA LEU A 406 -14.08 6.88 6.30
C LEU A 406 -14.68 5.89 5.30
N LEU A 407 -13.89 4.89 4.85
CA LEU A 407 -14.38 3.86 3.93
C LEU A 407 -15.55 3.08 4.56
N ASP A 408 -15.39 2.61 5.78
CA ASP A 408 -16.37 1.81 6.51
C ASP A 408 -17.61 2.61 6.91
N ALA A 409 -17.45 3.89 7.23
CA ALA A 409 -18.59 4.78 7.46
C ALA A 409 -19.36 5.04 6.15
N SER A 410 -18.63 5.27 5.05
CA SER A 410 -19.23 5.54 3.73
C SER A 410 -19.93 4.32 3.13
N SER A 411 -19.46 3.10 3.42
CA SER A 411 -20.09 1.86 2.95
C SER A 411 -21.46 1.61 3.58
N LYS A 412 -21.69 2.15 4.78
CA LYS A 412 -22.98 2.10 5.50
C LYS A 412 -24.00 3.15 5.01
N CYS A 413 -23.58 4.08 4.15
CA CYS A 413 -24.42 5.16 3.65
C CYS A 413 -25.14 4.78 2.33
N ASN A 414 -26.45 5.01 2.27
CA ASN A 414 -27.28 4.64 1.12
C ASN A 414 -27.50 5.77 0.11
N THR A 415 -27.09 7.00 0.42
CA THR A 415 -27.28 8.16 -0.47
C THR A 415 -25.99 8.93 -0.70
N LEU A 416 -25.93 9.67 -1.80
CA LEU A 416 -24.78 10.55 -2.08
C LEU A 416 -24.58 11.61 -0.98
N TYR A 417 -25.68 12.16 -0.45
CA TYR A 417 -25.65 13.18 0.60
C TYR A 417 -25.14 12.61 1.93
N THR A 418 -25.61 11.44 2.35
CA THR A 418 -25.12 10.80 3.59
C THR A 418 -23.64 10.37 3.50
N LYS A 419 -23.18 9.95 2.31
CA LYS A 419 -21.75 9.74 2.05
C LYS A 419 -20.96 11.05 2.16
N TYR A 420 -21.53 12.15 1.66
CA TYR A 420 -20.89 13.46 1.75
C TYR A 420 -20.79 13.97 3.19
N GLU A 421 -21.79 13.71 4.03
CA GLU A 421 -21.72 14.02 5.47
C GLU A 421 -20.57 13.28 6.15
N GLN A 422 -20.29 12.02 5.79
CA GLN A 422 -19.10 11.32 6.28
C GLN A 422 -17.82 12.01 5.80
N VAL A 423 -17.73 12.41 4.53
CA VAL A 423 -16.58 13.16 4.02
C VAL A 423 -16.33 14.44 4.83
N LEU A 424 -17.37 15.23 5.10
CA LEU A 424 -17.26 16.45 5.91
C LEU A 424 -16.85 16.15 7.36
N LYS A 425 -17.39 15.09 7.96
CA LYS A 425 -17.01 14.64 9.31
C LYS A 425 -15.53 14.27 9.40
N PHE A 426 -15.02 13.52 8.43
CA PHE A 426 -13.61 13.10 8.42
C PHE A 426 -12.66 14.24 7.98
N ASP A 427 -13.11 15.22 7.19
CA ASP A 427 -12.36 16.48 6.98
C ASP A 427 -12.18 17.25 8.30
N ASP A 428 -13.26 17.40 9.08
CA ASP A 428 -13.19 18.05 10.39
C ASP A 428 -12.27 17.32 11.36
N GLN A 429 -12.31 15.99 11.40
CA GLN A 429 -11.37 15.19 12.20
C GLN A 429 -9.92 15.37 11.75
N MET A 430 -9.66 15.34 10.44
CA MET A 430 -8.33 15.57 9.88
C MET A 430 -7.81 16.97 10.23
N ARG A 431 -8.68 17.99 10.17
CA ARG A 431 -8.35 19.36 10.55
C ARG A 431 -8.01 19.47 12.03
N LYS A 432 -8.82 18.88 12.91
CA LYS A 432 -8.56 18.83 14.35
C LYS A 432 -7.24 18.14 14.66
N LEU A 433 -6.95 17.03 14.00
CA LEU A 433 -5.68 16.32 14.15
C LEU A 433 -4.50 17.22 13.74
N ALA A 434 -4.61 17.90 12.60
CA ALA A 434 -3.57 18.78 12.07
C ALA A 434 -3.37 20.10 12.84
N THR A 435 -4.34 20.53 13.67
CA THR A 435 -4.23 21.79 14.44
C THR A 435 -4.07 21.60 15.94
N ALA A 436 -4.79 20.65 16.54
CA ALA A 436 -4.87 20.51 18.00
C ALA A 436 -3.95 19.39 18.54
N SER A 437 -3.70 18.37 17.73
CA SER A 437 -2.95 17.17 18.16
C SER A 437 -1.56 17.05 17.53
N ILE A 438 -1.21 17.96 16.61
CA ILE A 438 0.10 17.95 15.96
C ILE A 438 1.20 18.24 16.99
N PRO A 439 2.26 17.42 17.05
CA PRO A 439 3.43 17.72 17.86
C PRO A 439 3.99 19.10 17.53
N THR A 440 4.35 19.89 18.54
CA THR A 440 4.81 21.28 18.36
C THR A 440 5.99 21.37 17.38
N PHE A 441 6.94 20.44 17.44
CA PHE A 441 8.08 20.45 16.54
C PHE A 441 7.72 20.18 15.07
N LEU A 442 6.59 19.52 14.81
CA LEU A 442 6.03 19.29 13.47
C LEU A 442 5.02 20.37 13.05
N ALA A 443 4.64 21.28 13.94
CA ALA A 443 3.73 22.36 13.64
C ALA A 443 4.44 23.44 12.79
N LYS A 444 3.76 23.90 11.73
CA LYS A 444 4.33 24.81 10.74
C LYS A 444 4.92 26.08 11.34
N ASP A 445 4.18 26.72 12.23
CA ASP A 445 4.46 28.05 12.76
C ASP A 445 5.22 28.03 14.10
N ALA A 446 5.60 26.84 14.60
CA ALA A 446 6.36 26.71 15.83
C ALA A 446 7.85 26.99 15.59
N PRO A 447 8.56 27.65 16.54
CA PRO A 447 10.01 27.79 16.44
C PRO A 447 10.68 26.40 16.37
N ILE A 448 11.70 26.27 15.53
CA ILE A 448 12.57 25.09 15.51
C ILE A 448 13.68 25.35 16.51
N GLU A 449 13.75 24.53 17.54
CA GLU A 449 14.83 24.61 18.51
C GLU A 449 16.13 24.05 17.91
N THR A 450 17.26 24.72 18.13
CA THR A 450 18.56 24.33 17.55
C THR A 450 19.03 22.96 18.02
N GLN A 451 18.59 22.51 19.19
CA GLN A 451 18.89 21.20 19.76
C GLN A 451 18.08 20.05 19.13
N TRP A 452 17.08 20.33 18.29
CA TRP A 452 16.29 19.26 17.68
C TRP A 452 17.06 18.56 16.57
N PRO A 453 16.76 17.27 16.32
CA PRO A 453 17.35 16.55 15.21
C PRO A 453 17.07 17.23 13.86
N ALA A 454 18.00 17.12 12.91
CA ALA A 454 17.89 17.72 11.58
C ALA A 454 16.58 17.34 10.87
N TYR A 455 16.12 16.09 11.06
CA TYR A 455 14.88 15.59 10.48
C TYR A 455 13.63 16.33 10.95
N ALA A 456 13.64 17.07 12.07
CA ALA A 456 12.46 17.77 12.55
C ALA A 456 11.95 18.79 11.50
N SER A 457 12.88 19.47 10.82
CA SER A 457 12.56 20.42 9.74
C SER A 457 11.98 19.72 8.51
N TRP A 458 12.61 18.63 8.06
CA TRP A 458 12.17 17.82 6.92
C TRP A 458 10.82 17.16 7.20
N GLY A 459 10.64 16.62 8.41
CA GLY A 459 9.42 15.98 8.88
C GLY A 459 8.24 16.94 8.94
N ARG A 460 8.44 18.18 9.39
CA ARG A 460 7.42 19.24 9.39
C ARG A 460 6.87 19.52 7.98
N ARG A 461 7.78 19.71 7.02
CA ARG A 461 7.43 19.95 5.61
C ARG A 461 6.71 18.74 5.02
N SER A 462 7.31 17.56 5.18
CA SER A 462 6.78 16.28 4.69
C SER A 462 5.38 16.00 5.26
N LEU A 463 5.16 16.27 6.56
CA LEU A 463 3.86 16.09 7.19
C LEU A 463 2.83 17.10 6.70
N THR A 464 3.21 18.36 6.52
CA THR A 464 2.31 19.40 5.98
C THR A 464 1.80 19.01 4.58
N ILE A 465 2.71 18.56 3.72
CA ILE A 465 2.39 18.06 2.38
C ILE A 465 1.51 16.80 2.47
N CYS A 466 1.84 15.86 3.35
CA CYS A 466 1.08 14.63 3.54
C CYS A 466 -0.35 14.89 4.03
N ALA A 467 -0.53 15.73 5.05
CA ALA A 467 -1.82 16.08 5.62
C ALA A 467 -2.72 16.77 4.58
N ALA A 468 -2.19 17.75 3.86
CA ALA A 468 -2.91 18.43 2.78
C ALA A 468 -3.32 17.45 1.67
N HIS A 469 -2.43 16.53 1.29
CA HIS A 469 -2.78 15.49 0.31
C HIS A 469 -3.90 14.58 0.82
N LYS A 470 -3.89 14.19 2.10
CA LYS A 470 -4.94 13.34 2.67
C LYS A 470 -6.30 14.04 2.78
N VAL A 471 -6.32 15.36 2.96
CA VAL A 471 -7.56 16.15 2.77
C VAL A 471 -8.12 15.99 1.35
N ILE A 472 -7.29 16.09 0.31
CA ILE A 472 -7.73 15.86 -1.08
C ILE A 472 -8.26 14.42 -1.24
N MET A 473 -7.60 13.43 -0.62
CA MET A 473 -8.02 12.02 -0.70
C MET A 473 -9.37 11.76 -0.02
N ILE A 474 -9.64 12.37 1.14
CA ILE A 474 -10.94 12.31 1.83
C ILE A 474 -12.06 12.81 0.92
N HIS A 475 -11.80 13.90 0.19
CA HIS A 475 -12.76 14.53 -0.70
C HIS A 475 -12.81 13.92 -2.11
N ARG A 476 -11.91 13.01 -2.48
CA ARG A 476 -11.62 12.61 -3.87
C ARG A 476 -12.87 12.22 -4.68
N LYS A 477 -13.78 11.44 -4.09
CA LYS A 477 -15.01 10.98 -4.76
C LYS A 477 -15.98 12.11 -5.11
N PHE A 478 -15.87 13.25 -4.43
CA PHE A 478 -16.74 14.42 -4.62
C PHE A 478 -16.10 15.55 -5.42
N ILE A 479 -14.82 15.44 -5.78
CA ILE A 479 -14.11 16.51 -6.52
C ILE A 479 -14.76 16.78 -7.87
N SER A 480 -14.97 15.76 -8.70
CA SER A 480 -15.54 15.95 -10.04
C SER A 480 -16.93 16.59 -10.00
N ILE A 481 -17.82 16.14 -9.10
CA ILE A 481 -19.16 16.70 -8.96
C ILE A 481 -19.17 18.11 -8.35
N SER A 482 -18.17 18.45 -7.52
CA SER A 482 -18.06 19.77 -6.89
C SER A 482 -17.85 20.92 -7.88
N PHE A 483 -17.37 20.63 -9.09
CA PHE A 483 -17.26 21.63 -10.15
C PHE A 483 -18.58 21.97 -10.84
N ARG A 484 -19.58 21.10 -10.73
CA ARG A 484 -20.88 21.23 -11.43
C ARG A 484 -22.05 21.49 -10.50
N ASN A 485 -21.95 21.08 -9.23
CA ASN A 485 -23.02 21.18 -8.25
C ASN A 485 -22.56 21.94 -7.00
N SER A 486 -23.23 23.06 -6.72
CA SER A 486 -22.92 23.95 -5.60
C SER A 486 -23.13 23.31 -4.23
N ALA A 487 -23.93 22.24 -4.12
CA ALA A 487 -24.10 21.49 -2.87
C ALA A 487 -22.78 20.89 -2.36
N PHE A 488 -21.82 20.66 -3.26
CA PHE A 488 -20.49 20.14 -2.92
C PHE A 488 -19.39 21.20 -3.01
N ALA A 489 -19.73 22.50 -3.06
CA ALA A 489 -18.76 23.58 -3.25
C ALA A 489 -17.66 23.62 -2.18
N PHE A 490 -17.95 23.19 -0.95
CA PHE A 490 -16.96 23.06 0.11
C PHE A 490 -15.81 22.11 -0.28
N THR A 491 -16.11 20.99 -0.96
CA THR A 491 -15.07 20.08 -1.48
C THR A 491 -14.11 20.80 -2.41
N ARG A 492 -14.63 21.58 -3.36
CA ARG A 492 -13.82 22.34 -4.31
C ARG A 492 -12.91 23.33 -3.58
N GLN A 493 -13.48 24.11 -2.65
CA GLN A 493 -12.74 25.10 -1.86
C GLN A 493 -11.61 24.43 -1.06
N THR A 494 -11.93 23.36 -0.35
CA THR A 494 -11.00 22.65 0.53
C THR A 494 -9.89 21.97 -0.27
N CYS A 495 -10.20 21.30 -1.38
CA CYS A 495 -9.19 20.67 -2.23
C CYS A 495 -8.26 21.69 -2.90
N LEU A 496 -8.78 22.85 -3.34
CA LEU A 496 -7.94 23.92 -3.90
C LEU A 496 -7.01 24.52 -2.84
N ALA A 497 -7.51 24.74 -1.63
CA ALA A 497 -6.69 25.23 -0.53
C ALA A 497 -5.58 24.22 -0.17
N ALA A 498 -5.92 22.93 -0.08
CA ALA A 498 -4.96 21.86 0.17
C ALA A 498 -3.92 21.74 -0.96
N ALA A 499 -4.35 21.79 -2.23
CA ALA A 499 -3.45 21.76 -3.38
C ALA A 499 -2.47 22.94 -3.36
N LYS A 500 -2.95 24.15 -3.00
CA LYS A 500 -2.10 25.33 -2.84
C LYS A 500 -1.07 25.16 -1.73
N THR A 501 -1.46 24.56 -0.60
CA THR A 501 -0.53 24.23 0.49
C THR A 501 0.56 23.28 0.02
N ILE A 502 0.21 22.20 -0.70
CA ILE A 502 1.19 21.24 -1.23
C ILE A 502 2.20 21.97 -2.14
N LEU A 503 1.73 22.69 -3.16
CA LEU A 503 2.64 23.36 -4.10
C LEU A 503 3.46 24.46 -3.43
N LYS A 504 2.91 25.19 -2.45
CA LYS A 504 3.67 26.18 -1.69
C LYS A 504 4.86 25.55 -0.97
N GLU A 505 4.65 24.40 -0.32
CA GLU A 505 5.73 23.72 0.40
C GLU A 505 6.69 23.00 -0.56
N SER A 506 6.20 22.38 -1.64
CA SER A 506 7.03 21.69 -2.62
C SER A 506 7.94 22.63 -3.41
N LEU A 507 7.44 23.81 -3.78
CA LEU A 507 8.16 24.80 -4.59
C LEU A 507 9.01 25.78 -3.75
N ALA A 508 8.85 25.77 -2.42
CA ALA A 508 9.72 26.54 -1.55
C ALA A 508 11.17 26.05 -1.65
N THR A 509 12.13 26.97 -1.47
CA THR A 509 13.56 26.63 -1.41
C THR A 509 13.78 25.55 -0.36
N ASN A 510 14.30 24.41 -0.79
CA ASN A 510 14.53 23.27 0.09
C ASN A 510 15.93 23.32 0.69
N ASP A 511 16.11 22.62 1.80
CA ASP A 511 17.42 22.27 2.31
C ASP A 511 18.13 21.39 1.26
N SER A 512 19.23 21.90 0.69
CA SER A 512 20.02 21.18 -0.31
C SER A 512 20.64 19.88 0.22
N ARG A 513 20.71 19.71 1.54
CA ARG A 513 21.19 18.50 2.22
C ARG A 513 20.06 17.60 2.72
N GLY A 514 18.80 17.99 2.57
CA GLY A 514 17.67 17.18 2.97
C GLY A 514 17.43 15.99 2.03
N PRO A 515 16.81 14.91 2.53
CA PRO A 515 16.50 13.73 1.72
C PRO A 515 15.45 14.04 0.66
N VAL A 516 15.63 13.45 -0.52
CA VAL A 516 14.64 13.52 -1.62
C VAL A 516 13.62 12.40 -1.45
N ILE A 517 12.41 12.75 -0.98
CA ILE A 517 11.34 11.77 -0.70
C ILE A 517 10.28 11.81 -1.81
N TRP A 518 9.96 10.64 -2.35
CA TRP A 518 9.06 10.49 -3.50
C TRP A 518 7.65 11.07 -3.31
N ILE A 519 7.15 11.14 -2.07
CA ILE A 519 5.80 11.65 -1.79
C ILE A 519 5.65 13.14 -2.15
N GLU A 520 6.72 13.93 -2.06
CA GLU A 520 6.67 15.34 -2.43
C GLU A 520 6.37 15.49 -3.91
N GLN A 521 7.01 14.66 -4.74
CA GLN A 521 6.79 14.62 -6.19
C GLN A 521 5.38 14.12 -6.49
N ALA A 522 4.97 12.99 -5.91
CA ALA A 522 3.66 12.38 -6.12
C ALA A 522 2.50 13.32 -5.73
N PHE A 523 2.61 13.99 -4.59
CA PHE A 523 1.54 14.84 -4.08
C PHE A 523 1.50 16.18 -4.81
N SER A 524 2.64 16.69 -5.31
CA SER A 524 2.67 17.85 -6.21
C SER A 524 1.94 17.58 -7.52
N ILE A 525 2.10 16.38 -8.08
CA ILE A 525 1.33 15.94 -9.27
C ILE A 525 -0.17 15.96 -8.96
N ALA A 526 -0.58 15.36 -7.84
CA ALA A 526 -1.99 15.35 -7.43
C ALA A 526 -2.54 16.77 -7.26
N ALA A 527 -1.79 17.68 -6.64
CA ALA A 527 -2.17 19.08 -6.47
C ALA A 527 -2.31 19.82 -7.81
N ALA A 528 -1.37 19.65 -8.74
CA ALA A 528 -1.45 20.26 -10.07
C ALA A 528 -2.63 19.70 -10.89
N ILE A 529 -2.97 18.42 -10.74
CA ILE A 529 -4.20 17.85 -11.33
C ILE A 529 -5.43 18.58 -10.79
N ILE A 530 -5.53 18.87 -9.49
CA ILE A 530 -6.67 19.63 -8.93
C ILE A 530 -6.79 21.02 -9.58
N PHE A 531 -5.67 21.72 -9.77
CA PHE A 531 -5.68 23.01 -10.47
C PHE A 531 -6.08 22.88 -11.94
N GLY A 532 -5.66 21.82 -12.63
CA GLY A 532 -6.07 21.55 -14.01
C GLY A 532 -7.57 21.25 -14.12
N LEU A 533 -8.10 20.43 -13.22
CA LEU A 533 -9.54 20.15 -13.13
C LEU A 533 -10.36 21.42 -12.88
N ASP A 534 -9.89 22.29 -11.99
CA ASP A 534 -10.54 23.56 -11.70
C ASP A 534 -10.48 24.52 -12.89
N SER A 535 -9.33 24.58 -13.58
CA SER A 535 -9.14 25.41 -14.77
C SER A 535 -10.05 24.99 -15.93
N ALA A 536 -10.32 23.68 -16.08
CA ALA A 536 -11.27 23.16 -17.07
C ALA A 536 -12.71 23.65 -16.86
N HIS A 537 -13.03 24.18 -15.68
CA HIS A 537 -14.36 24.70 -15.31
C HIS A 537 -14.36 26.22 -15.09
N ARG A 538 -13.31 26.94 -15.51
CA ARG A 538 -13.19 28.41 -15.40
C ARG A 538 -13.13 29.07 -16.76
N ASN A 539 -13.49 30.35 -16.81
CA ASN A 539 -13.27 31.16 -18.01
C ASN A 539 -11.76 31.49 -18.12
N PRO A 540 -11.13 31.26 -19.30
CA PRO A 540 -9.70 31.58 -19.50
C PRO A 540 -9.28 33.02 -19.23
N ARG A 541 -10.25 33.96 -19.22
CA ARG A 541 -10.01 35.38 -18.91
C ARG A 541 -9.98 35.69 -17.41
N GLU A 542 -10.37 34.76 -16.54
CA GLU A 542 -10.29 34.96 -15.10
C GLU A 542 -8.83 34.96 -14.63
N THR A 543 -8.47 35.87 -13.72
CA THR A 543 -7.14 35.90 -13.09
C THR A 543 -6.80 34.55 -12.44
N LYS A 544 -7.78 33.92 -11.78
CA LYS A 544 -7.60 32.60 -11.14
C LYS A 544 -7.25 31.49 -12.15
N TYR A 545 -7.75 31.56 -13.38
CA TYR A 545 -7.37 30.60 -14.42
C TYR A 545 -5.87 30.74 -14.75
N GLN A 546 -5.39 31.97 -14.89
CA GLN A 546 -3.98 32.24 -15.17
C GLN A 546 -3.08 31.82 -14.00
N GLU A 547 -3.49 32.11 -12.75
CA GLU A 547 -2.78 31.65 -11.54
C GLU A 547 -2.67 30.12 -11.49
N HIS A 548 -3.77 29.40 -11.74
CA HIS A 548 -3.79 27.94 -11.72
C HIS A 548 -2.94 27.33 -12.84
N ARG A 549 -3.00 27.93 -14.04
CA ARG A 549 -2.14 27.54 -15.15
C ARG A 549 -0.66 27.73 -14.82
N GLN A 550 -0.29 28.86 -14.22
CA GLN A 550 1.09 29.10 -13.83
C GLN A 550 1.57 28.08 -12.80
N LEU A 551 0.75 27.74 -11.79
CA LEU A 551 1.08 26.71 -10.81
C LEU A 551 1.31 25.33 -11.46
N ILE A 552 0.57 24.98 -12.51
CA ILE A 552 0.80 23.73 -13.27
C ILE A 552 2.17 23.79 -13.98
N VAL A 553 2.50 24.91 -14.64
CA VAL A 553 3.79 25.11 -15.32
C VAL A 553 4.95 25.03 -14.34
N ASP A 554 4.84 25.72 -13.20
CA ASP A 554 5.86 25.71 -12.15
C ASP A 554 6.06 24.28 -11.60
N THR A 555 4.96 23.53 -11.45
CA THR A 555 5.03 22.12 -11.03
C THR A 555 5.73 21.24 -12.07
N ILE A 556 5.47 21.45 -13.37
CA ILE A 556 6.18 20.73 -14.44
C ILE A 556 7.69 21.00 -14.36
N GLY A 557 8.08 22.28 -14.22
CA GLY A 557 9.49 22.67 -14.08
C GLY A 557 10.14 22.05 -12.85
N TYR A 558 9.45 22.06 -11.70
CA TYR A 558 9.89 21.39 -10.48
C TYR A 558 10.12 19.89 -10.68
N LEU A 559 9.16 19.18 -11.29
CA LEU A 559 9.27 17.72 -11.51
C LEU A 559 10.40 17.37 -12.49
N GLN A 560 10.66 18.22 -13.50
CA GLN A 560 11.78 18.03 -14.44
C GLN A 560 13.15 18.12 -13.77
N GLY A 561 13.25 18.71 -12.57
CA GLY A 561 14.48 18.69 -11.76
C GLY A 561 14.86 17.30 -11.28
N PHE A 562 13.92 16.37 -11.13
CA PHE A 562 14.16 15.01 -10.65
C PHE A 562 14.34 14.02 -11.81
N ARG A 563 15.48 14.13 -12.50
CA ARG A 563 15.77 13.38 -13.75
C ARG A 563 15.63 11.87 -13.61
N HIS A 564 16.01 11.32 -12.45
CA HIS A 564 16.04 9.88 -12.20
C HIS A 564 14.73 9.32 -11.61
N SER A 565 13.74 10.19 -11.36
CA SER A 565 12.45 9.75 -10.82
C SER A 565 11.44 9.39 -11.90
N LYS A 566 11.00 8.12 -11.90
CA LYS A 566 9.89 7.64 -12.74
C LYS A 566 8.55 8.30 -12.38
N ILE A 567 8.33 8.64 -11.10
CA ILE A 567 7.13 9.40 -10.71
C ILE A 567 7.18 10.80 -11.31
N ALA A 568 8.29 11.51 -11.14
CA ALA A 568 8.38 12.89 -11.55
C ALA A 568 8.33 13.03 -13.09
N SER A 569 9.06 12.17 -13.80
CA SER A 569 9.04 12.16 -15.27
C SER A 569 7.65 11.86 -15.84
N ARG A 570 6.96 10.82 -15.35
CA ARG A 570 5.56 10.52 -15.76
C ARG A 570 4.61 11.66 -15.37
N GLY A 571 4.76 12.19 -14.16
CA GLY A 571 3.98 13.33 -13.67
C GLY A 571 4.09 14.56 -14.56
N ALA A 572 5.31 14.96 -14.90
CA ALA A 572 5.57 16.09 -15.79
C ALA A 572 4.94 15.88 -17.18
N GLN A 573 5.02 14.66 -17.73
CA GLN A 573 4.39 14.32 -19.01
C GLN A 573 2.86 14.40 -18.93
N ILE A 574 2.24 13.86 -17.88
CA ILE A 574 0.78 13.94 -17.66
C ILE A 574 0.33 15.39 -17.55
N LEU A 575 1.03 16.20 -16.75
CA LEU A 575 0.69 17.61 -16.54
C LEU A 575 0.88 18.44 -17.81
N ALA A 576 1.95 18.19 -18.58
CA ALA A 576 2.16 18.84 -19.87
C ALA A 576 1.07 18.48 -20.89
N SER A 577 0.60 17.23 -20.90
CA SER A 577 -0.55 16.83 -21.72
C SER A 577 -1.84 17.50 -21.26
N LEU A 578 -2.10 17.55 -19.96
CA LEU A 578 -3.26 18.25 -19.39
C LEU A 578 -3.26 19.74 -19.76
N GLN A 579 -2.11 20.40 -19.67
CA GLN A 579 -1.95 21.79 -20.05
C GLN A 579 -2.27 22.02 -21.53
N ARG A 580 -1.74 21.18 -22.44
CA ARG A 580 -2.03 21.28 -23.88
C ARG A 580 -3.52 21.14 -24.19
N GLU A 581 -4.22 20.24 -23.51
CA GLU A 581 -5.67 20.10 -23.69
C GLU A 581 -6.45 21.30 -23.16
N LEU A 582 -6.06 21.88 -22.02
CA LEU A 582 -6.66 23.12 -21.51
C LEU A 582 -6.48 24.30 -22.47
N GLU A 583 -5.35 24.37 -23.16
CA GLU A 583 -5.06 25.42 -24.16
C GLU A 583 -5.92 25.25 -25.43
N LYS A 584 -6.11 24.02 -25.92
CA LYS A 584 -6.98 23.74 -27.08
C LYS A 584 -8.42 24.21 -26.83
N VAL A 585 -8.97 23.87 -25.66
CA VAL A 585 -10.33 24.29 -25.26
C VAL A 585 -10.44 25.82 -25.23
N SER A 586 -9.41 26.52 -24.75
CA SER A 586 -9.38 27.99 -24.73
C SER A 586 -9.34 28.63 -26.13
N ILE A 587 -8.62 28.02 -27.09
CA ILE A 587 -8.50 28.54 -28.45
C ILE A 587 -9.81 28.34 -29.22
N ASP A 588 -10.42 27.17 -29.12
CA ASP A 588 -11.68 26.86 -29.80
C ASP A 588 -12.84 27.74 -29.29
N ASP A 589 -12.91 27.98 -27.98
CA ASP A 589 -13.88 28.92 -27.39
C ASP A 589 -13.67 30.36 -27.87
N SER A 590 -12.42 30.75 -28.18
CA SER A 590 -12.09 32.09 -28.69
C SER A 590 -12.45 32.25 -30.17
N ARG A 591 -12.13 31.25 -31.00
CA ARG A 591 -12.45 31.25 -32.44
C ARG A 591 -13.96 31.24 -32.70
N LYS A 592 -14.72 30.47 -31.92
CA LYS A 592 -16.17 30.39 -32.08
C LYS A 592 -16.87 31.69 -31.65
N ARG A 593 -16.37 32.38 -30.61
CA ARG A 593 -16.92 33.68 -30.21
C ARG A 593 -16.66 34.79 -31.23
N GLN A 594 -15.52 34.78 -31.92
CA GLN A 594 -15.30 35.69 -33.06
C GLN A 594 -16.28 35.44 -34.21
N HIS A 595 -16.69 34.18 -34.41
CA HIS A 595 -17.72 33.83 -35.40
C HIS A 595 -19.14 34.23 -34.94
N ASP A 596 -19.47 34.06 -33.66
CA ASP A 596 -20.77 34.47 -33.10
C ASP A 596 -20.92 35.99 -32.96
N GLU A 597 -19.83 36.76 -32.75
CA GLU A 597 -19.85 38.23 -32.78
C GLU A 597 -20.14 38.79 -34.19
N ASN A 598 -19.88 37.99 -35.24
CA ASN A 598 -20.22 38.33 -36.63
C ASN A 598 -21.61 37.84 -37.07
N SER A 599 -22.36 37.14 -36.22
CA SER A 599 -23.66 36.57 -36.57
C SER A 599 -24.71 37.00 -35.55
N GLU A 600 -25.46 38.07 -35.86
CA GLU A 600 -26.61 38.51 -35.05
C GLU A 600 -27.72 37.43 -35.06
N GLY A 601 -27.80 36.61 -34.02
CA GLY A 601 -28.88 35.63 -33.88
C GLY A 601 -28.84 34.76 -32.63
N VAL A 602 -29.79 35.02 -31.71
CA VAL A 602 -30.33 34.17 -30.64
C VAL A 602 -29.33 33.54 -29.65
N ARG A 603 -29.32 34.09 -28.41
CA ARG A 603 -28.65 33.52 -27.22
C ARG A 603 -29.24 32.15 -26.84
N ALA A 604 -28.64 31.07 -27.32
CA ALA A 604 -28.76 29.75 -26.68
C ALA A 604 -27.79 29.66 -25.49
N GLU A 605 -28.23 29.06 -24.38
CA GLU A 605 -27.41 28.87 -23.18
C GLU A 605 -26.06 28.22 -23.51
N LYS A 606 -24.97 28.94 -23.21
CA LYS A 606 -23.59 28.53 -23.49
C LYS A 606 -23.20 27.32 -22.64
N ARG A 607 -23.34 26.11 -23.18
CA ARG A 607 -22.59 24.94 -22.71
C ARG A 607 -21.12 25.11 -23.14
N SER A 608 -20.30 25.65 -22.23
CA SER A 608 -18.84 25.54 -22.28
C SER A 608 -18.48 24.09 -22.58
N ARG A 609 -17.69 23.82 -23.64
CA ARG A 609 -17.18 22.46 -23.89
C ARG A 609 -16.22 22.14 -22.76
N LEU A 610 -16.69 21.31 -21.82
CA LEU A 610 -15.86 20.80 -20.74
C LEU A 610 -14.83 19.83 -21.33
N LEU A 611 -13.61 19.88 -20.80
CA LEU A 611 -12.55 18.91 -21.11
C LEU A 611 -13.13 17.49 -21.02
N ASP A 612 -13.03 16.71 -22.09
CA ASP A 612 -13.44 15.32 -22.09
C ASP A 612 -12.39 14.48 -21.34
N MET A 613 -12.64 14.29 -20.05
CA MET A 613 -11.76 13.56 -19.16
C MET A 613 -11.58 12.10 -19.59
N GLU A 614 -12.60 11.50 -20.19
CA GLU A 614 -12.58 10.08 -20.54
C GLU A 614 -11.62 9.82 -21.71
N SER A 615 -11.70 10.65 -22.75
CA SER A 615 -10.73 10.57 -23.87
C SER A 615 -9.33 10.98 -23.44
N PHE A 616 -9.16 11.97 -22.56
CA PHE A 616 -7.85 12.33 -22.01
C PHE A 616 -7.22 11.17 -21.23
N VAL A 617 -7.97 10.54 -20.34
CA VAL A 617 -7.49 9.39 -19.55
C VAL A 617 -7.15 8.21 -20.46
N SER A 618 -8.01 7.89 -21.43
CA SER A 618 -7.75 6.83 -22.41
C SER A 618 -6.49 7.08 -23.24
N GLY A 619 -6.31 8.32 -23.72
CA GLY A 619 -5.10 8.73 -24.44
C GLY A 619 -3.84 8.61 -23.57
N ALA A 620 -3.88 9.16 -22.36
CA ALA A 620 -2.77 9.08 -21.42
C ALA A 620 -2.42 7.61 -21.09
N SER A 621 -3.41 6.78 -20.77
CA SER A 621 -3.19 5.36 -20.48
C SER A 621 -2.46 4.62 -21.60
N ARG A 622 -2.81 4.91 -22.87
CA ARG A 622 -2.12 4.33 -24.04
C ARG A 622 -0.68 4.82 -24.16
N ASP A 623 -0.45 6.12 -24.00
CA ASP A 623 0.88 6.73 -24.09
C ASP A 623 1.84 6.22 -23.01
N PHE A 624 1.31 5.88 -21.83
CA PHE A 624 2.10 5.36 -20.69
C PHE A 624 2.17 3.83 -20.62
N GLY A 625 1.60 3.10 -21.60
CA GLY A 625 1.58 1.63 -21.59
C GLY A 625 0.81 1.03 -20.43
N VAL A 626 -0.10 1.78 -19.81
CA VAL A 626 -0.99 1.33 -18.73
C VAL A 626 -2.30 0.90 -19.37
N SER A 627 -2.29 -0.27 -20.02
CA SER A 627 -3.53 -0.87 -20.52
C SER A 627 -4.40 -1.32 -19.34
N PRO A 628 -5.74 -1.11 -19.36
CA PRO A 628 -6.62 -1.84 -18.46
C PRO A 628 -6.41 -3.35 -18.68
N PRO A 629 -6.60 -4.20 -17.65
CA PRO A 629 -6.47 -5.64 -17.80
C PRO A 629 -7.37 -6.07 -18.97
N ALA A 630 -6.74 -6.63 -20.01
CA ALA A 630 -7.43 -7.03 -21.21
C ALA A 630 -8.50 -8.06 -20.84
N THR A 631 -9.76 -7.79 -21.16
CA THR A 631 -10.73 -8.86 -21.42
C THR A 631 -10.22 -9.58 -22.66
N THR A 632 -9.37 -10.58 -22.48
CA THR A 632 -8.88 -11.44 -23.54
C THR A 632 -10.06 -12.16 -24.18
N SER A 633 -10.50 -11.69 -25.34
CA SER A 633 -10.97 -12.60 -26.38
C SER A 633 -9.75 -13.39 -26.86
N VAL A 634 -9.79 -14.69 -26.63
CA VAL A 634 -8.77 -15.64 -27.05
C VAL A 634 -8.65 -15.59 -28.57
N GLU A 635 -7.52 -15.10 -29.08
CA GLU A 635 -7.00 -15.51 -30.38
C GLU A 635 -5.57 -16.00 -30.17
N GLU A 636 -5.37 -17.26 -30.54
CA GLU A 636 -4.14 -18.03 -30.46
C GLU A 636 -3.05 -17.38 -31.31
N THR A 637 -1.88 -17.10 -30.72
CA THR A 637 -0.62 -17.11 -31.46
C THR A 637 0.47 -17.69 -30.55
N ASN A 638 0.70 -19.00 -30.74
CA ASN A 638 1.91 -19.68 -30.32
C ASN A 638 3.10 -19.19 -31.16
N VAL A 639 4.31 -19.35 -30.60
CA VAL A 639 5.65 -19.10 -31.17
C VAL A 639 6.22 -17.70 -30.90
N ALA A 640 6.60 -17.43 -29.64
CA ALA A 640 7.53 -16.32 -29.30
C ALA A 640 8.38 -16.52 -28.03
N GLU A 641 8.43 -17.72 -27.43
CA GLU A 641 9.10 -17.90 -26.13
C GLU A 641 10.58 -18.33 -26.18
N GLU A 642 11.14 -18.64 -27.36
CA GLU A 642 12.56 -19.08 -27.45
C GLU A 642 13.55 -17.98 -27.88
N ARG A 643 13.10 -16.76 -28.21
CA ARG A 643 13.99 -15.67 -28.68
C ARG A 643 14.38 -14.64 -27.62
N GLN A 644 13.88 -14.74 -26.38
CA GLN A 644 14.18 -13.78 -25.32
C GLN A 644 15.44 -14.13 -24.49
N ILE A 645 15.94 -15.37 -24.57
CA ILE A 645 17.12 -15.80 -23.79
C ILE A 645 18.43 -15.46 -24.52
N GLU A 646 18.47 -15.47 -25.86
CA GLU A 646 19.68 -15.13 -26.62
C GLU A 646 19.93 -13.62 -26.73
N SER A 647 18.88 -12.79 -26.65
CA SER A 647 18.99 -11.32 -26.61
C SER A 647 19.64 -10.80 -25.31
N PHE A 648 19.68 -11.63 -24.25
CA PHE A 648 20.23 -11.24 -22.95
C PHE A 648 21.77 -11.31 -22.91
N LEU A 649 22.41 -11.99 -23.86
CA LEU A 649 23.87 -12.18 -23.90
C LEU A 649 24.60 -11.18 -24.82
N ASP A 650 23.89 -10.48 -25.71
CA ASP A 650 24.46 -9.51 -26.65
C ASP A 650 24.59 -8.07 -26.08
N PHE A 651 24.25 -7.84 -24.81
CA PHE A 651 24.49 -6.57 -24.12
C PHE A 651 25.84 -6.47 -23.38
N LEU A 652 26.71 -7.47 -23.57
CA LEU A 652 28.09 -7.45 -23.08
C LEU A 652 28.99 -6.72 -24.07
N GLU A 653 28.98 -5.38 -24.06
CA GLU A 653 30.13 -4.60 -24.55
C GLU A 653 31.07 -4.23 -23.38
N PRO A 654 32.40 -4.37 -23.54
CA PRO A 654 33.34 -4.40 -22.44
C PRO A 654 34.05 -3.06 -22.25
N TYR A 655 33.48 -2.12 -21.49
CA TYR A 655 34.25 -1.03 -20.87
C TYR A 655 33.55 -0.53 -19.61
N SER A 656 33.58 -1.34 -18.55
CA SER A 656 33.58 -0.80 -17.19
C SER A 656 34.98 -1.01 -16.64
N GLY A 657 35.71 0.09 -16.46
CA GLY A 657 37.08 0.12 -15.96
C GLY A 657 37.16 -0.19 -14.47
N PHE A 658 36.67 -1.36 -14.07
CA PHE A 658 37.11 -2.01 -12.84
C PHE A 658 38.28 -2.92 -13.21
N ASP A 659 39.48 -2.34 -13.21
CA ASP A 659 40.69 -3.14 -13.16
C ASP A 659 40.67 -3.92 -11.84
N GLY A 660 40.38 -5.21 -11.96
CA GLY A 660 40.51 -6.16 -10.88
C GLY A 660 41.97 -6.20 -10.44
N ASN A 661 42.26 -5.52 -9.33
CA ASN A 661 43.47 -5.73 -8.56
C ASN A 661 43.11 -5.65 -7.07
N TYR A 662 43.03 -6.84 -6.47
CA TYR A 662 43.13 -7.14 -5.05
C TYR A 662 42.39 -6.16 -4.11
N LEU A 663 41.10 -6.43 -3.89
CA LEU A 663 40.42 -6.01 -2.67
C LEU A 663 41.24 -6.53 -1.48
N TRP A 664 41.57 -5.59 -0.56
CA TRP A 664 42.21 -5.80 0.74
C TRP A 664 43.75 -5.88 0.74
N ASN A 665 44.39 -4.73 0.53
CA ASN A 665 45.61 -4.40 1.26
C ASN A 665 45.71 -2.88 1.52
N ASN A 666 45.81 -2.56 2.82
CA ASN A 666 45.96 -1.27 3.52
C ASN A 666 44.74 -0.35 3.62
#